data_AF-A0A4Q9FQD0-F1
#
_entry.id   AF-A0A4Q9FQD0-F1
#
_cell.length_a   1.000
_cell.length_b   1.000
_cell.length_c   1.000
_cell.angle_alpha   90.00
_cell.angle_beta   90.00
_cell.angle_gamma   90.00
#
_symmetry.space_group_name_H-M   'P 1'
#
loop_
_entity.id
_entity.type
_entity.pdbx_description
1 polymer ?
#
loop_
_entity_poly.entity_id
_entity_poly.type
_entity_poly.pdbx_seq_one_letter_code
_entity_poly.pdbx_strand_id
1 'polypeptide(L)'
;MQLKKDVYKFECIEVKNKTHVANYKAHLREINGVNIFYSYEYINAVIQNNFMYATLKKKHETIALMPIYLKKINDYDLCDSNNTDFFDASSPYGYGGPIFNPTNSAEEISLFWHYLDSWYSKNNIITEFIRFNLFGNHKHYSGHLVPTLNNVKGTLFDFETLWNNFKQKVRNNYRKSLKFNLKSKIYAKNIDTDVLEKFHDIYIKSLNRNKAALNYYYSKTYFEDLINNNPNDTILVLIFKEDIAISAELILIDGNTLYSHLGGTHSEYFNMRPNDFLKIEVMKWAIENNKKYYVLGGGRSNNDGLYQYKKSFFPLDKDIVFYTGRKVINQPIYNNLIKNIKVEFTDAMDDVKNSEKYFPLYGQKKIIAKKLNIKTEELRIISTKKEWKDAIKSVGHYDFYHTYDYHTLSKLEDETPLLIEYTEDNKKIYLPLIKRKIPNTEYFDATSVYGYAGPLQININSAFDNSIFVKKLNEFFEKEKIVSVFSRLNPFIDYQELILKGIGKIEELSNVVNIDLTKNVDEQRTTFSKTTKRYINKCRKTFDFRLSNSKEDILKFIDLYYENMDRVNAEDKYYFSKQYFFDFIKSDDYKTSVLLAIDKEREDIISAAMMVKTNNIIQYHISGTRNEYLNISPIRLLIDEMRLKGTEEGFKYFNLGGGLGNQEDELFRFKASFSKDFKPFKIWKHITNEKTYKELVTKNKTGDLDSSFFPLYRL
;
A
#
# COMPACT_ATOMS: atom_id res chain seq x y z
N MET A 1 -8.45 26.65 43.66
CA MET A 1 -7.99 25.55 42.78
C MET A 1 -7.14 24.50 43.54
N GLN A 2 -6.34 24.91 44.52
CA GLN A 2 -5.60 24.00 45.42
C GLN A 2 -6.53 23.05 46.21
N LEU A 3 -7.68 23.54 46.70
CA LEU A 3 -8.69 22.79 47.46
C LEU A 3 -9.41 21.64 46.71
N LYS A 4 -9.29 21.53 45.37
CA LYS A 4 -9.91 20.44 44.60
C LYS A 4 -8.95 19.26 44.32
N LYS A 5 -7.63 19.46 44.46
CA LYS A 5 -6.62 18.43 44.16
C LYS A 5 -6.62 17.28 45.17
N ASP A 6 -7.01 17.52 46.42
CA ASP A 6 -7.07 16.48 47.45
C ASP A 6 -8.27 15.53 47.28
N VAL A 7 -9.23 15.89 46.42
CA VAL A 7 -10.46 15.12 46.16
C VAL A 7 -10.45 14.48 44.78
N TYR A 8 -9.86 15.13 43.78
CA TYR A 8 -9.86 14.66 42.39
C TYR A 8 -8.46 14.44 41.85
N LYS A 9 -8.24 13.30 41.20
CA LYS A 9 -6.99 12.94 40.53
C LYS A 9 -7.22 12.74 39.04
N PHE A 10 -6.59 13.55 38.21
CA PHE A 10 -6.61 13.41 36.75
C PHE A 10 -5.30 12.83 36.25
N GLU A 11 -5.37 11.84 35.36
CA GLU A 11 -4.19 11.22 34.74
C GLU A 11 -4.46 10.99 33.25
N CYS A 12 -3.43 11.17 32.43
CA CYS A 12 -3.45 10.78 31.02
C CYS A 12 -2.34 9.75 30.82
N ILE A 13 -2.71 8.52 30.45
CA ILE A 13 -1.85 7.35 30.55
C ILE A 13 -1.66 6.74 29.16
N GLU A 14 -0.42 6.47 28.79
CA GLU A 14 -0.06 5.87 27.51
C GLU A 14 -0.02 4.34 27.58
N VAL A 15 -0.66 3.66 26.63
CA VAL A 15 -0.82 2.21 26.64
C VAL A 15 0.25 1.54 25.77
N LYS A 16 1.42 1.33 26.36
CA LYS A 16 2.60 0.71 25.71
C LYS A 16 2.77 -0.80 25.87
N ASN A 17 2.18 -1.41 26.90
CA ASN A 17 2.49 -2.79 27.28
C ASN A 17 1.28 -3.48 27.94
N LYS A 18 1.40 -4.80 28.16
CA LYS A 18 0.34 -5.63 28.75
C LYS A 18 -0.12 -5.15 30.13
N THR A 19 0.77 -4.58 30.94
CA THR A 19 0.42 -4.01 32.25
C THR A 19 -0.47 -2.77 32.10
N HIS A 20 -0.15 -1.88 31.16
CA HIS A 20 -1.00 -0.72 30.87
C HIS A 20 -2.37 -1.13 30.32
N VAL A 21 -2.43 -2.19 29.50
CA VAL A 21 -3.70 -2.77 29.04
C VAL A 21 -4.52 -3.31 30.20
N ALA A 22 -3.89 -4.03 31.14
CA ALA A 22 -4.56 -4.52 32.34
C ALA A 22 -5.11 -3.37 33.20
N ASN A 23 -4.34 -2.29 33.37
CA ASN A 23 -4.77 -1.10 34.11
C ASN A 23 -5.95 -0.40 33.41
N TYR A 24 -5.91 -0.26 32.09
CA TYR A 24 -7.02 0.30 31.31
C TYR A 24 -8.30 -0.51 31.52
N LYS A 25 -8.22 -1.85 31.41
CA LYS A 25 -9.34 -2.76 31.67
C LYS A 25 -9.84 -2.68 33.11
N ALA A 26 -8.97 -2.45 34.09
CA ALA A 26 -9.36 -2.24 35.48
C ALA A 26 -10.18 -0.95 35.66
N HIS A 27 -9.72 0.18 35.10
CA HIS A 27 -10.47 1.43 35.14
C HIS A 27 -11.84 1.35 34.46
N LEU A 28 -11.92 0.63 33.34
CA LEU A 28 -13.21 0.38 32.69
C LEU A 28 -14.18 -0.37 33.61
N ARG A 29 -13.72 -1.41 34.32
CA ARG A 29 -14.59 -2.17 35.24
C ARG A 29 -15.09 -1.36 36.43
N GLU A 30 -14.40 -0.29 36.81
CA GLU A 30 -14.83 0.62 37.87
C GLU A 30 -15.98 1.54 37.43
N ILE A 31 -16.17 1.76 36.13
CA ILE A 31 -17.19 2.68 35.61
C ILE A 31 -18.43 1.89 35.18
N ASN A 32 -19.59 2.23 35.75
CA ASN A 32 -20.86 1.68 35.31
C ASN A 32 -21.24 2.18 33.91
N GLY A 33 -21.78 1.28 33.08
CA GLY A 33 -22.25 1.62 31.73
C GLY A 33 -21.19 1.50 30.63
N VAL A 34 -20.09 0.78 30.88
CA VAL A 34 -19.12 0.43 29.82
C VAL A 34 -19.79 -0.44 28.77
N ASN A 35 -19.53 -0.10 27.51
CA ASN A 35 -19.92 -0.90 26.35
C ASN A 35 -18.70 -1.29 25.51
N ILE A 36 -18.94 -2.14 24.53
CA ILE A 36 -17.91 -2.70 23.65
C ILE A 36 -17.08 -1.66 22.88
N PHE A 37 -17.61 -0.45 22.62
CA PHE A 37 -16.85 0.64 21.97
C PHE A 37 -15.67 1.15 22.81
N TYR A 38 -15.65 0.83 24.11
CA TYR A 38 -14.57 1.13 25.03
C TYR A 38 -13.68 -0.09 25.31
N SER A 39 -13.99 -1.27 24.78
CA SER A 39 -13.11 -2.43 24.98
C SER A 39 -11.75 -2.18 24.33
N TYR A 40 -10.69 -2.67 24.96
CA TYR A 40 -9.34 -2.55 24.41
C TYR A 40 -9.26 -3.20 23.02
N GLU A 41 -9.93 -4.33 22.82
CA GLU A 41 -9.93 -5.08 21.58
C GLU A 41 -10.60 -4.31 20.43
N TYR A 42 -11.70 -3.61 20.72
CA TYR A 42 -12.35 -2.73 19.74
C TYR A 42 -11.46 -1.54 19.37
N ILE A 43 -10.77 -0.97 20.35
CA ILE A 43 -9.88 0.18 20.17
C ILE A 43 -8.62 -0.26 19.40
N ASN A 44 -7.95 -1.32 19.83
CA ASN A 44 -6.68 -1.81 19.29
C ASN A 44 -6.78 -2.38 17.86
N ALA A 45 -7.95 -2.32 17.23
CA ALA A 45 -8.23 -2.66 15.84
C ALA A 45 -7.35 -1.97 14.81
N VAL A 46 -6.93 -0.74 15.13
CA VAL A 46 -6.26 0.14 14.19
C VAL A 46 -4.78 0.16 14.53
N ILE A 47 -3.94 0.03 13.51
CA ILE A 47 -2.49 0.34 13.55
C ILE A 47 -2.33 1.84 13.83
N GLN A 48 -2.70 2.27 15.04
CA GLN A 48 -2.53 3.60 15.57
C GLN A 48 -1.59 3.45 16.74
N ASN A 49 -0.30 3.55 16.43
CA ASN A 49 0.72 3.81 17.44
C ASN A 49 0.28 5.05 18.23
N ASN A 50 0.50 5.06 19.56
CA ASN A 50 0.12 6.12 20.51
C ASN A 50 -1.33 6.09 21.03
N PHE A 51 -1.84 4.91 21.41
CA PHE A 51 -3.07 4.81 22.21
C PHE A 51 -2.84 5.31 23.64
N MET A 52 -3.73 6.19 24.10
CA MET A 52 -3.76 6.75 25.44
C MET A 52 -5.17 6.73 26.01
N TYR A 53 -5.31 6.92 27.32
CA TYR A 53 -6.59 7.25 27.93
C TYR A 53 -6.43 8.30 29.03
N ALA A 54 -7.40 9.21 29.09
CA ALA A 54 -7.56 10.15 30.19
C ALA A 54 -8.50 9.54 31.23
N THR A 55 -8.20 9.73 32.51
CA THR A 55 -9.05 9.28 33.62
C THR A 55 -9.16 10.37 34.68
N LEU A 56 -10.35 10.50 35.27
CA LEU A 56 -10.60 11.31 36.46
C LEU A 56 -11.11 10.41 37.57
N LYS A 57 -10.44 10.46 38.71
CA LYS A 57 -10.82 9.77 39.94
C LYS A 57 -11.33 10.75 40.98
N LYS A 58 -12.35 10.34 41.73
CA LYS A 58 -12.81 11.03 42.94
C LYS A 58 -12.45 10.15 44.13
N LYS A 59 -11.54 10.61 44.99
CA LYS A 59 -10.84 9.79 45.98
C LYS A 59 -10.13 8.60 45.29
N HIS A 60 -10.71 7.40 45.33
CA HIS A 60 -10.14 6.18 44.74
C HIS A 60 -10.96 5.62 43.56
N GLU A 61 -12.18 6.11 43.34
CA GLU A 61 -13.09 5.60 42.32
C GLU A 61 -12.92 6.36 41.00
N THR A 62 -12.82 5.62 39.89
CA THR A 62 -12.83 6.22 38.55
C THR A 62 -14.23 6.72 38.19
N ILE A 63 -14.36 8.04 37.98
CA ILE A 63 -15.63 8.70 37.64
C ILE A 63 -15.71 9.13 36.17
N ALA A 64 -14.56 9.25 35.49
CA ALA A 64 -14.53 9.49 34.04
C ALA A 64 -13.35 8.76 33.39
N LEU A 65 -13.56 8.30 32.15
CA LEU A 65 -12.51 7.75 31.31
C LEU A 65 -12.74 8.14 29.84
N MET A 66 -11.68 8.47 29.11
CA MET A 66 -11.77 8.74 27.68
C MET A 66 -10.58 8.12 26.94
N PRO A 67 -10.81 7.19 25.98
CA PRO A 67 -9.76 6.72 25.09
C PRO A 67 -9.40 7.81 24.06
N ILE A 68 -8.09 7.98 23.82
CA ILE A 68 -7.50 9.03 22.98
C ILE A 68 -6.39 8.41 22.12
N TYR A 69 -6.34 8.79 20.85
CA TYR A 69 -5.22 8.55 19.96
C TYR A 69 -4.49 9.83 19.65
N LEU A 70 -3.15 9.76 19.73
CA LEU A 70 -2.30 10.86 19.29
C LEU A 70 -1.70 10.56 17.93
N LYS A 71 -2.16 11.29 16.92
CA LYS A 71 -1.59 11.22 15.58
C LYS A 71 -0.48 12.26 15.46
N LYS A 72 0.76 11.79 15.29
CA LYS A 72 1.91 12.67 15.00
C LYS A 72 1.70 13.41 13.67
N ILE A 73 2.00 14.69 13.64
CA ILE A 73 1.91 15.54 12.45
C ILE A 73 3.29 15.53 11.77
N ASN A 74 3.38 14.85 10.63
CA ASN A 74 4.64 14.62 9.90
C ASN A 74 4.91 15.65 8.79
N ASP A 75 4.23 16.81 8.81
CA ASP A 75 4.42 17.81 7.77
C ASP A 75 5.79 18.49 7.88
N TYR A 76 6.60 18.32 6.83
CA TYR A 76 8.03 18.65 6.74
C TYR A 76 8.40 20.14 6.91
N ASP A 77 7.44 21.04 7.13
CA ASP A 77 7.67 22.49 7.23
C ASP A 77 7.27 23.09 8.59
N LEU A 78 6.87 22.28 9.56
CA LEU A 78 6.64 22.72 10.95
C LEU A 78 7.82 22.48 11.90
N CYS A 79 8.90 21.87 11.40
CA CYS A 79 10.14 21.80 12.16
C CYS A 79 10.71 23.21 12.26
N ASP A 80 10.20 23.97 13.22
CA ASP A 80 10.94 25.07 13.80
C ASP A 80 12.29 24.51 14.28
N SER A 81 13.29 25.38 14.34
CA SER A 81 14.71 25.15 14.62
C SER A 81 15.09 24.21 15.81
N ASN A 82 14.11 23.65 16.55
CA ASN A 82 14.24 22.85 17.76
C ASN A 82 13.71 21.40 17.70
N ASN A 83 13.26 20.88 16.55
CA ASN A 83 12.92 19.45 16.37
C ASN A 83 11.77 18.91 17.29
N THR A 84 10.78 19.76 17.62
CA THR A 84 9.65 19.41 18.50
C THR A 84 8.53 18.68 17.75
N ASP A 85 8.08 17.54 18.30
CA ASP A 85 6.93 16.79 17.77
C ASP A 85 5.58 17.39 18.18
N PHE A 86 4.66 17.50 17.22
CA PHE A 86 3.27 17.93 17.41
C PHE A 86 2.27 16.83 17.06
N PHE A 87 1.11 16.86 17.71
CA PHE A 87 0.09 15.81 17.58
C PHE A 87 -1.32 16.34 17.42
N ASP A 88 -2.16 15.59 16.71
CA ASP A 88 -3.62 15.70 16.78
C ASP A 88 -4.19 14.63 17.71
N ALA A 89 -5.03 15.04 18.65
CA ALA A 89 -5.78 14.13 19.51
C ALA A 89 -7.10 13.73 18.82
N SER A 90 -7.44 12.45 18.87
CA SER A 90 -8.75 11.99 18.40
C SER A 90 -9.30 10.84 19.23
N SER A 91 -10.62 10.74 19.36
CA SER A 91 -11.22 9.53 19.92
C SER A 91 -11.11 8.36 18.94
N PRO A 92 -11.24 7.10 19.41
CA PRO A 92 -11.44 5.96 18.53
C PRO A 92 -12.61 6.13 17.56
N TYR A 93 -12.60 5.32 16.50
CA TYR A 93 -13.68 5.28 15.52
C TYR A 93 -14.95 4.64 16.13
N GLY A 94 -16.13 5.15 15.77
CA GLY A 94 -17.42 4.67 16.30
C GLY A 94 -17.97 5.57 17.42
N TYR A 95 -18.77 4.99 18.32
CA TYR A 95 -19.55 5.69 19.34
C TYR A 95 -18.81 5.74 20.69
N GLY A 96 -17.61 6.31 20.69
CA GLY A 96 -16.76 6.45 21.87
C GLY A 96 -17.01 7.77 22.60
N GLY A 97 -15.99 8.63 22.65
CA GLY A 97 -15.97 9.84 23.49
C GLY A 97 -15.70 9.49 24.95
N PRO A 98 -15.85 10.42 25.91
CA PRO A 98 -15.69 10.09 27.32
C PRO A 98 -16.84 9.20 27.80
N ILE A 99 -16.55 8.31 28.73
CA ILE A 99 -17.54 7.66 29.58
C ILE A 99 -17.50 8.32 30.96
N PHE A 100 -18.68 8.65 31.48
CA PHE A 100 -18.88 9.23 32.80
C PHE A 100 -19.74 8.28 33.62
N ASN A 101 -19.50 8.21 34.93
CA ASN A 101 -20.40 7.50 35.83
C ASN A 101 -21.79 8.19 35.78
N PRO A 102 -22.91 7.45 35.68
CA PRO A 102 -24.25 8.04 35.64
C PRO A 102 -24.57 9.03 36.76
N THR A 103 -23.88 8.95 37.91
CA THR A 103 -24.06 9.87 39.05
C THR A 103 -23.21 11.14 38.98
N ASN A 104 -22.42 11.34 37.92
CA ASN A 104 -21.58 12.53 37.80
C ASN A 104 -22.40 13.82 37.71
N SER A 105 -21.96 14.86 38.42
CA SER A 105 -22.54 16.19 38.31
C SER A 105 -22.02 16.94 37.06
N ALA A 106 -22.75 17.97 36.62
CA ALA A 106 -22.31 18.82 35.51
C ALA A 106 -20.95 19.49 35.79
N GLU A 107 -20.69 19.82 37.06
CA GLU A 107 -19.42 20.38 37.53
C GLU A 107 -18.27 19.38 37.42
N GLU A 108 -18.51 18.10 37.69
CA GLU A 108 -17.49 17.04 37.57
C GLU A 108 -17.17 16.75 36.11
N ILE A 109 -18.17 16.74 35.22
CA ILE A 109 -17.96 16.62 33.77
C ILE A 109 -17.14 17.81 33.26
N SER A 110 -17.52 19.02 33.67
CA SER A 110 -16.78 20.25 33.31
C SER A 110 -15.34 20.23 33.86
N LEU A 111 -15.14 19.65 35.05
CA LEU A 111 -13.83 19.50 35.66
C LEU A 111 -12.94 18.50 34.88
N PHE A 112 -13.49 17.38 34.41
CA PHE A 112 -12.78 16.45 33.53
C PHE A 112 -12.25 17.15 32.29
N TRP A 113 -13.12 17.88 31.58
CA TRP A 113 -12.76 18.62 30.39
C TRP A 113 -11.71 19.70 30.66
N HIS A 114 -11.83 20.43 31.78
CA HIS A 114 -10.82 21.41 32.18
C HIS A 114 -9.43 20.80 32.38
N TYR A 115 -9.34 19.65 33.05
CA TYR A 115 -8.06 18.97 33.25
C TYR A 115 -7.48 18.42 31.94
N LEU A 116 -8.33 17.85 31.08
CA LEU A 116 -7.91 17.35 29.77
C LEU A 116 -7.38 18.48 28.88
N ASP A 117 -8.06 19.63 28.86
CA ASP A 117 -7.64 20.80 28.10
C ASP A 117 -6.30 21.36 28.61
N SER A 118 -6.13 21.42 29.94
CA SER A 118 -4.85 21.80 30.53
C SER A 118 -3.72 20.83 30.18
N TRP A 119 -4.03 19.53 30.06
CA TRP A 119 -3.06 18.52 29.64
C TRP A 119 -2.69 18.71 28.17
N TYR A 120 -3.67 18.90 27.27
CA TYR A 120 -3.38 19.15 25.85
C TYR A 120 -2.47 20.35 25.62
N SER A 121 -2.71 21.48 26.30
CA SER A 121 -1.88 22.68 26.18
C SER A 121 -0.42 22.48 26.63
N LYS A 122 -0.14 21.46 27.43
CA LYS A 122 1.21 21.14 27.95
C LYS A 122 1.93 20.05 27.17
N ASN A 123 1.26 19.38 26.22
CA ASN A 123 1.76 18.17 25.56
C ASN A 123 1.74 18.31 24.02
N ASN A 124 1.96 19.51 23.49
CA ASN A 124 2.12 19.78 22.05
C ASN A 124 0.94 19.29 21.18
N ILE A 125 -0.28 19.30 21.73
CA ILE A 125 -1.48 18.95 20.96
C ILE A 125 -1.95 20.16 20.18
N ILE A 126 -2.22 19.99 18.88
CA ILE A 126 -2.72 21.06 18.00
C ILE A 126 -4.23 21.05 17.96
N THR A 127 -4.86 19.91 17.65
CA THR A 127 -6.31 19.79 17.58
C THR A 127 -6.86 18.58 18.32
N GLU A 128 -8.15 18.64 18.63
CA GLU A 128 -8.93 17.52 19.15
C GLU A 128 -10.12 17.23 18.23
N PHE A 129 -10.29 15.95 17.85
CA PHE A 129 -11.48 15.46 17.16
C PHE A 129 -12.14 14.29 17.91
N ILE A 130 -13.30 14.53 18.51
CA ILE A 130 -14.03 13.53 19.31
C ILE A 130 -15.26 13.03 18.56
N ARG A 131 -15.48 11.71 18.57
CA ARG A 131 -16.72 11.05 18.14
C ARG A 131 -17.50 10.66 19.39
N PHE A 132 -18.65 11.28 19.60
CA PHE A 132 -19.47 11.03 20.77
C PHE A 132 -20.36 9.81 20.59
N ASN A 133 -20.83 9.26 21.70
CA ASN A 133 -21.85 8.23 21.66
C ASN A 133 -23.23 8.84 21.32
N LEU A 134 -24.19 7.97 21.06
CA LEU A 134 -25.56 8.39 20.72
C LEU A 134 -26.41 8.76 21.96
N PHE A 135 -25.86 8.65 23.16
CA PHE A 135 -26.61 8.77 24.42
C PHE A 135 -26.14 9.94 25.30
N GLY A 136 -25.66 11.01 24.66
CA GLY A 136 -25.53 12.31 25.32
C GLY A 136 -24.22 12.51 26.09
N ASN A 137 -23.19 11.69 25.89
CA ASN A 137 -21.88 11.95 26.50
C ASN A 137 -21.15 13.18 25.94
N HIS A 138 -21.74 13.87 24.96
CA HIS A 138 -21.31 15.17 24.46
C HIS A 138 -21.76 16.36 25.33
N LYS A 139 -22.70 16.14 26.28
CA LYS A 139 -23.18 17.20 27.16
C LYS A 139 -22.01 17.77 27.96
N HIS A 140 -21.98 19.10 28.10
CA HIS A 140 -20.90 19.84 28.77
C HIS A 140 -19.52 19.70 28.11
N TYR A 141 -19.44 19.29 26.83
CA TYR A 141 -18.19 19.32 26.06
C TYR A 141 -17.60 20.74 26.02
N SER A 142 -16.29 20.87 26.24
CA SER A 142 -15.60 22.17 26.27
C SER A 142 -15.18 22.71 24.91
N GLY A 143 -15.37 21.98 23.81
CA GLY A 143 -15.09 22.44 22.45
C GLY A 143 -16.34 22.74 21.62
N HIS A 144 -16.19 22.76 20.30
CA HIS A 144 -17.31 22.95 19.37
C HIS A 144 -18.02 21.63 19.10
N LEU A 145 -19.27 21.55 19.53
CA LEU A 145 -20.13 20.41 19.25
C LEU A 145 -20.78 20.56 17.86
N VAL A 146 -20.62 19.54 17.01
CA VAL A 146 -21.12 19.53 15.64
C VAL A 146 -22.10 18.38 15.44
N PRO A 147 -23.36 18.64 15.00
CA PRO A 147 -24.29 17.60 14.60
C PRO A 147 -23.87 17.03 13.24
N THR A 148 -23.25 15.85 13.24
CA THR A 148 -22.51 15.34 12.09
C THR A 148 -23.37 14.49 11.18
N LEU A 149 -24.12 13.52 11.73
CA LEU A 149 -24.96 12.62 10.94
C LEU A 149 -26.24 12.20 11.67
N ASN A 150 -27.36 12.16 10.95
CA ASN A 150 -28.56 11.48 11.39
C ASN A 150 -28.37 9.98 11.27
N ASN A 151 -28.53 9.27 12.39
CA ASN A 151 -28.40 7.83 12.47
C ASN A 151 -29.80 7.22 12.65
N VAL A 152 -30.08 6.18 11.87
CA VAL A 152 -31.34 5.46 11.97
C VAL A 152 -31.30 4.56 13.20
N LYS A 153 -32.13 4.87 14.19
CA LYS A 153 -32.36 4.06 15.38
C LYS A 153 -33.81 3.59 15.37
N GLY A 154 -34.01 2.29 15.19
CA GLY A 154 -35.32 1.68 15.26
C GLY A 154 -35.66 1.19 16.66
N THR A 155 -36.92 1.37 17.06
CA THR A 155 -37.48 0.71 18.24
C THR A 155 -38.02 -0.66 17.85
N LEU A 156 -37.66 -1.70 18.62
CA LEU A 156 -38.10 -3.06 18.39
C LEU A 156 -39.31 -3.38 19.28
N PHE A 157 -40.40 -3.81 18.66
CA PHE A 157 -41.64 -4.26 19.29
C PHE A 157 -41.95 -5.68 18.82
N ASP A 158 -43.21 -6.11 18.83
CA ASP A 158 -43.61 -7.34 18.14
C ASP A 158 -43.34 -7.24 16.62
N PHE A 159 -43.06 -8.41 16.02
CA PHE A 159 -42.65 -8.46 14.62
C PHE A 159 -43.77 -8.06 13.65
N GLU A 160 -45.04 -8.33 13.97
CA GLU A 160 -46.18 -7.98 13.12
C GLU A 160 -46.34 -6.46 13.00
N THR A 161 -46.22 -5.74 14.11
CA THR A 161 -46.21 -4.27 14.12
C THR A 161 -45.05 -3.72 13.30
N LEU A 162 -43.84 -4.25 13.49
CA LEU A 162 -42.67 -3.85 12.68
C LEU A 162 -42.88 -4.12 11.20
N TRP A 163 -43.42 -5.29 10.85
CA TRP A 163 -43.68 -5.70 9.47
C TRP A 163 -44.62 -4.73 8.75
N ASN A 164 -45.68 -4.29 9.44
CA ASN A 164 -46.62 -3.30 8.92
C ASN A 164 -45.98 -1.92 8.75
N ASN A 165 -45.08 -1.54 9.66
CA ASN A 165 -44.38 -0.25 9.62
C ASN A 165 -43.28 -0.17 8.55
N PHE A 166 -42.72 -1.29 8.08
CA PHE A 166 -41.72 -1.28 7.01
C PHE A 166 -42.24 -0.61 5.74
N LYS A 167 -41.35 0.02 4.95
CA LYS A 167 -41.75 0.45 3.59
C LYS A 167 -42.10 -0.78 2.74
N GLN A 168 -43.07 -0.63 1.82
CA GLN A 168 -43.49 -1.72 0.92
C GLN A 168 -42.32 -2.40 0.19
N LYS A 169 -41.30 -1.62 -0.20
CA LYS A 169 -40.08 -2.12 -0.85
C LYS A 169 -39.33 -3.14 0.01
N VAL A 170 -39.23 -2.91 1.32
CA VAL A 170 -38.53 -3.81 2.27
C VAL A 170 -39.27 -5.15 2.34
N ARG A 171 -40.59 -5.12 2.53
CA ARG A 171 -41.43 -6.34 2.51
C ARG A 171 -41.30 -7.12 1.20
N ASN A 172 -41.31 -6.41 0.06
CA ASN A 172 -41.17 -7.03 -1.26
C ASN A 172 -39.77 -7.66 -1.45
N ASN A 173 -38.71 -6.98 -1.01
CA ASN A 173 -37.35 -7.51 -1.06
C ASN A 173 -37.19 -8.76 -0.18
N TYR A 174 -37.76 -8.76 1.02
CA TYR A 174 -37.74 -9.92 1.91
C TYR A 174 -38.48 -11.13 1.31
N ARG A 175 -39.70 -10.93 0.77
CA ARG A 175 -40.44 -11.98 0.06
C ARG A 175 -39.66 -12.50 -1.15
N LYS A 176 -38.92 -11.63 -1.85
CA LYS A 176 -38.03 -12.03 -2.94
C LYS A 176 -36.93 -12.95 -2.44
N SER A 177 -36.25 -12.61 -1.34
CA SER A 177 -35.22 -13.44 -0.73
C SER A 177 -35.73 -14.82 -0.32
N LEU A 178 -36.96 -14.91 0.22
CA LEU A 178 -37.61 -16.19 0.50
C LEU A 178 -37.80 -17.04 -0.76
N LYS A 179 -38.20 -16.45 -1.89
CA LYS A 179 -38.32 -17.18 -3.18
C LYS A 179 -36.98 -17.72 -3.69
N PHE A 180 -35.86 -17.12 -3.30
CA PHE A 180 -34.52 -17.62 -3.60
C PHE A 180 -34.01 -18.64 -2.59
N ASN A 181 -34.83 -19.05 -1.61
CA ASN A 181 -34.48 -20.00 -0.55
C ASN A 181 -33.26 -19.56 0.27
N LEU A 182 -33.14 -18.25 0.54
CA LEU A 182 -32.08 -17.75 1.42
C LEU A 182 -32.34 -18.21 2.86
N LYS A 183 -31.27 -18.55 3.58
CA LYS A 183 -31.30 -18.98 4.99
C LYS A 183 -30.40 -18.11 5.85
N SER A 184 -30.84 -17.74 7.04
CA SER A 184 -30.04 -17.02 8.03
C SER A 184 -29.41 -18.00 9.03
N LYS A 185 -28.19 -17.69 9.48
CA LYS A 185 -27.59 -18.28 10.68
C LYS A 185 -26.99 -17.16 11.52
N ILE A 186 -27.33 -17.14 12.81
CA ILE A 186 -26.87 -16.15 13.78
C ILE A 186 -25.99 -16.87 14.79
N TYR A 187 -24.74 -16.43 14.91
CA TYR A 187 -23.73 -16.99 15.79
C TYR A 187 -23.47 -16.01 16.93
N ALA A 188 -23.45 -16.51 18.16
CA ALA A 188 -23.22 -15.75 19.38
C ALA A 188 -22.32 -16.55 20.33
N LYS A 189 -21.59 -15.86 21.21
CA LYS A 189 -20.67 -16.43 22.20
C LYS A 189 -19.46 -17.18 21.63
N ASN A 190 -19.69 -18.34 21.01
CA ASN A 190 -18.65 -19.20 20.45
C ASN A 190 -18.79 -19.22 18.92
N ILE A 191 -18.04 -18.33 18.26
CA ILE A 191 -18.02 -18.24 16.80
C ILE A 191 -16.84 -19.06 16.29
N ASP A 192 -17.14 -20.09 15.49
CA ASP A 192 -16.13 -20.96 14.87
C ASP A 192 -15.21 -20.16 13.93
N THR A 193 -13.95 -20.55 13.86
CA THR A 193 -12.95 -20.02 12.93
C THR A 193 -13.44 -20.07 11.48
N ASP A 194 -14.10 -21.14 11.04
CA ASP A 194 -14.65 -21.25 9.66
C ASP A 194 -15.75 -20.21 9.40
N VAL A 195 -16.62 -19.97 10.38
CA VAL A 195 -17.67 -18.95 10.29
C VAL A 195 -17.04 -17.56 10.18
N LEU A 196 -15.97 -17.32 10.94
CA LEU A 196 -15.25 -16.05 10.89
C LEU A 196 -14.50 -15.84 9.58
N GLU A 197 -13.92 -16.90 9.00
CA GLU A 197 -13.29 -16.85 7.68
C GLU A 197 -14.29 -16.45 6.59
N LYS A 198 -15.49 -17.04 6.61
CA LYS A 198 -16.57 -16.69 5.68
C LYS A 198 -16.95 -15.21 5.81
N PHE A 199 -17.10 -14.71 7.04
CA PHE A 199 -17.35 -13.28 7.26
C PHE A 199 -16.21 -12.40 6.74
N HIS A 200 -14.96 -12.75 7.06
CA HIS A 200 -13.79 -11.95 6.68
C HIS A 200 -13.64 -11.88 5.16
N ASP A 201 -13.84 -12.98 4.44
CA ASP A 201 -13.84 -13.00 2.98
C ASP A 201 -14.92 -12.09 2.38
N ILE A 202 -16.17 -12.22 2.84
CA ILE A 202 -17.29 -11.37 2.41
C ILE A 202 -17.00 -9.89 2.68
N TYR A 203 -16.41 -9.59 3.84
CA TYR A 203 -16.03 -8.25 4.27
C TYR A 203 -14.96 -7.65 3.35
N ILE A 204 -13.83 -8.35 3.14
CA ILE A 204 -12.71 -7.89 2.30
C ILE A 204 -13.14 -7.71 0.85
N LYS A 205 -13.89 -8.66 0.27
CA LYS A 205 -14.45 -8.53 -1.09
C LYS A 205 -15.36 -7.31 -1.22
N SER A 206 -16.15 -7.01 -0.17
CA SER A 206 -17.01 -5.83 -0.15
C SER A 206 -16.23 -4.52 -0.09
N LEU A 207 -15.11 -4.47 0.65
CA LEU A 207 -14.21 -3.30 0.68
C LEU A 207 -13.51 -3.10 -0.67
N ASN A 208 -12.98 -4.17 -1.26
CA ASN A 208 -12.32 -4.15 -2.58
C ASN A 208 -13.24 -3.58 -3.66
N ARG A 209 -14.49 -4.07 -3.73
CA ARG A 209 -15.49 -3.57 -4.68
C ARG A 209 -15.75 -2.07 -4.50
N ASN A 210 -15.81 -1.59 -3.25
CA ASN A 210 -16.07 -0.19 -2.93
C ASN A 210 -14.83 0.70 -3.01
N LYS A 211 -13.64 0.15 -3.33
CA LYS A 211 -12.35 0.85 -3.30
C LYS A 211 -12.16 1.60 -1.98
N ALA A 212 -12.46 0.94 -0.86
CA ALA A 212 -12.36 1.54 0.46
C ALA A 212 -10.93 1.96 0.79
N ALA A 213 -10.77 2.96 1.65
CA ALA A 213 -9.45 3.35 2.13
C ALA A 213 -8.83 2.24 3.00
N LEU A 214 -7.49 2.15 3.00
CA LEU A 214 -6.74 1.07 3.68
C LEU A 214 -7.04 0.97 5.18
N ASN A 215 -7.43 2.07 5.83
CA ASN A 215 -7.77 2.09 7.25
C ASN A 215 -9.07 1.34 7.60
N TYR A 216 -9.84 0.90 6.60
CA TYR A 216 -10.99 0.02 6.80
C TYR A 216 -10.64 -1.46 6.65
N TYR A 217 -9.42 -1.84 6.24
CA TYR A 217 -9.05 -3.24 6.05
C TYR A 217 -8.56 -3.86 7.36
N TYR A 218 -9.51 -4.34 8.18
CA TYR A 218 -9.18 -5.05 9.42
C TYR A 218 -8.74 -6.51 9.17
N SER A 219 -7.76 -6.97 9.96
CA SER A 219 -7.27 -8.35 9.91
C SER A 219 -8.29 -9.33 10.48
N LYS A 220 -8.16 -10.61 10.11
CA LYS A 220 -8.96 -11.68 10.73
C LYS A 220 -8.73 -11.73 12.24
N THR A 221 -7.47 -11.64 12.67
CA THR A 221 -7.07 -11.62 14.10
C THR A 221 -7.75 -10.51 14.90
N TYR A 222 -7.97 -9.33 14.30
CA TYR A 222 -8.75 -8.29 14.97
C TYR A 222 -10.16 -8.76 15.32
N PHE A 223 -10.86 -9.39 14.37
CA PHE A 223 -12.20 -9.88 14.63
C PHE A 223 -12.20 -11.06 15.61
N GLU A 224 -11.20 -11.94 15.55
CA GLU A 224 -11.00 -13.02 16.54
C GLU A 224 -10.87 -12.44 17.95
N ASP A 225 -9.98 -11.47 18.14
CA ASP A 225 -9.74 -10.83 19.43
C ASP A 225 -10.99 -10.10 19.93
N LEU A 226 -11.65 -9.31 19.06
CA LEU A 226 -12.86 -8.57 19.43
C LEU A 226 -13.98 -9.50 19.88
N ILE A 227 -14.26 -10.57 19.14
CA ILE A 227 -15.33 -11.51 19.42
C ILE A 227 -15.02 -12.33 20.67
N ASN A 228 -13.83 -12.93 20.74
CA ASN A 228 -13.46 -13.85 21.82
C ASN A 228 -13.37 -13.15 23.17
N ASN A 229 -12.98 -11.87 23.20
CA ASN A 229 -12.93 -11.09 24.44
C ASN A 229 -14.27 -10.41 24.78
N ASN A 230 -15.23 -10.38 23.86
CA ASN A 230 -16.56 -9.80 24.07
C ASN A 230 -17.68 -10.74 23.57
N PRO A 231 -17.74 -12.00 24.05
CA PRO A 231 -18.63 -13.03 23.49
C PRO A 231 -20.12 -12.77 23.72
N ASN A 232 -20.47 -11.97 24.75
CA ASN A 232 -21.85 -11.60 25.04
C ASN A 232 -22.29 -10.31 24.34
N ASP A 233 -21.33 -9.52 23.85
CA ASP A 233 -21.55 -8.19 23.27
C ASP A 233 -21.35 -8.17 21.75
N THR A 234 -21.21 -9.36 21.13
CA THR A 234 -21.07 -9.53 19.69
C THR A 234 -21.95 -10.66 19.18
N ILE A 235 -22.52 -10.47 17.99
CA ILE A 235 -23.09 -11.55 17.19
C ILE A 235 -22.65 -11.42 15.74
N LEU A 236 -22.49 -12.55 15.07
CA LEU A 236 -22.18 -12.62 13.65
C LEU A 236 -23.34 -13.27 12.91
N VAL A 237 -23.85 -12.60 11.88
CA VAL A 237 -24.97 -13.06 11.08
C VAL A 237 -24.50 -13.37 9.67
N LEU A 238 -24.77 -14.59 9.20
CA LEU A 238 -24.49 -15.03 7.83
C LEU A 238 -25.80 -15.39 7.13
N ILE A 239 -25.93 -14.94 5.88
CA ILE A 239 -26.99 -15.37 4.97
C ILE A 239 -26.41 -16.33 3.95
N PHE A 240 -27.09 -17.46 3.79
CA PHE A 240 -26.73 -18.54 2.90
C PHE A 240 -27.68 -18.63 1.72
N LYS A 241 -27.11 -18.92 0.55
CA LYS A 241 -27.81 -19.51 -0.57
C LYS A 241 -27.30 -20.95 -0.68
N GLU A 242 -28.17 -21.91 -0.35
CA GLU A 242 -27.76 -23.30 -0.15
C GLU A 242 -26.66 -23.37 0.92
N ASP A 243 -25.44 -23.79 0.58
CA ASP A 243 -24.31 -23.91 1.51
C ASP A 243 -23.30 -22.76 1.41
N ILE A 244 -23.52 -21.81 0.51
CA ILE A 244 -22.61 -20.68 0.28
C ILE A 244 -23.06 -19.49 1.12
N ALA A 245 -22.16 -18.96 1.96
CA ALA A 245 -22.38 -17.69 2.66
C ALA A 245 -22.24 -16.52 1.66
N ILE A 246 -23.28 -15.70 1.51
CA ILE A 246 -23.35 -14.66 0.47
C ILE A 246 -23.47 -13.24 1.02
N SER A 247 -23.85 -13.09 2.29
CA SER A 247 -23.95 -11.83 3.00
C SER A 247 -23.64 -12.05 4.47
N ALA A 248 -22.98 -11.09 5.09
CA ALA A 248 -22.52 -11.21 6.46
C ALA A 248 -22.55 -9.87 7.18
N GLU A 249 -22.84 -9.90 8.48
CA GLU A 249 -22.74 -8.73 9.33
C GLU A 249 -22.32 -9.09 10.76
N LEU A 250 -21.28 -8.40 11.24
CA LEU A 250 -20.92 -8.32 12.64
C LEU A 250 -21.74 -7.21 13.31
N ILE A 251 -22.44 -7.58 14.37
CA ILE A 251 -23.28 -6.69 15.17
C ILE A 251 -22.70 -6.61 16.56
N LEU A 252 -22.60 -5.37 17.06
CA LEU A 252 -22.19 -5.09 18.43
C LEU A 252 -23.42 -4.87 19.31
N ILE A 253 -23.40 -5.34 20.54
CA ILE A 253 -24.50 -5.24 21.49
C ILE A 253 -24.04 -4.37 22.67
N ASP A 254 -24.89 -3.42 23.04
CA ASP A 254 -24.76 -2.61 24.26
C ASP A 254 -26.09 -2.67 25.02
N GLY A 255 -26.15 -3.53 26.03
CA GLY A 255 -27.36 -3.82 26.79
C GLY A 255 -28.54 -4.20 25.89
N ASN A 256 -29.49 -3.27 25.75
CA ASN A 256 -30.72 -3.45 24.96
C ASN A 256 -30.62 -2.93 23.51
N THR A 257 -29.44 -2.47 23.08
CA THR A 257 -29.24 -1.85 21.77
C THR A 257 -28.29 -2.70 20.91
N LEU A 258 -28.69 -2.97 19.67
CA LEU A 258 -27.83 -3.56 18.66
C LEU A 258 -27.26 -2.46 17.75
N TYR A 259 -26.03 -2.62 17.31
CA TYR A 259 -25.36 -1.75 16.35
C TYR A 259 -24.92 -2.55 15.13
N SER A 260 -25.47 -2.18 13.97
CA SER A 260 -24.98 -2.63 12.67
C SER A 260 -23.57 -2.06 12.47
N HIS A 261 -22.54 -2.87 12.71
CA HIS A 261 -21.17 -2.38 12.80
C HIS A 261 -20.41 -2.57 11.48
N LEU A 262 -20.11 -3.81 11.10
CA LEU A 262 -19.35 -4.11 9.88
C LEU A 262 -19.96 -5.29 9.15
N GLY A 263 -20.05 -5.19 7.84
CA GLY A 263 -20.66 -6.25 7.03
C GLY A 263 -20.34 -6.12 5.57
N GLY A 264 -20.79 -7.11 4.81
CA GLY A 264 -20.53 -7.22 3.40
C GLY A 264 -21.55 -8.09 2.71
N THR A 265 -21.54 -8.07 1.38
CA THR A 265 -22.40 -8.92 0.56
C THR A 265 -21.72 -9.11 -0.78
N HIS A 266 -21.65 -10.36 -1.24
CA HIS A 266 -21.17 -10.70 -2.57
C HIS A 266 -22.07 -10.10 -3.65
N SER A 267 -21.47 -9.39 -4.62
CA SER A 267 -22.20 -8.57 -5.60
C SER A 267 -23.08 -9.39 -6.53
N GLU A 268 -22.65 -10.61 -6.86
CA GLU A 268 -23.33 -11.55 -7.72
C GLU A 268 -24.69 -12.01 -7.14
N TYR A 269 -24.94 -11.82 -5.84
CA TYR A 269 -26.20 -12.16 -5.18
C TYR A 269 -27.09 -10.95 -4.87
N PHE A 270 -26.75 -9.73 -5.32
CA PHE A 270 -27.54 -8.53 -5.06
C PHE A 270 -28.98 -8.59 -5.57
N ASN A 271 -29.19 -9.31 -6.67
CA ASN A 271 -30.52 -9.56 -7.23
C ASN A 271 -31.44 -10.34 -6.26
N MET A 272 -30.88 -11.12 -5.33
CA MET A 272 -31.60 -11.92 -4.33
C MET A 272 -31.93 -11.16 -3.04
N ARG A 273 -31.44 -9.91 -2.90
CA ARG A 273 -31.68 -9.04 -1.73
C ARG A 273 -31.22 -9.59 -0.36
N PRO A 274 -30.05 -10.25 -0.25
CA PRO A 274 -29.64 -10.90 1.00
C PRO A 274 -29.42 -9.94 2.17
N ASN A 275 -29.07 -8.66 1.91
CA ASN A 275 -28.91 -7.68 2.98
C ASN A 275 -30.25 -7.27 3.61
N ASP A 276 -31.31 -7.07 2.81
CA ASP A 276 -32.66 -6.82 3.34
C ASP A 276 -33.17 -8.01 4.16
N PHE A 277 -32.89 -9.23 3.69
CA PHE A 277 -33.17 -10.46 4.43
C PHE A 277 -32.42 -10.49 5.76
N LEU A 278 -31.10 -10.25 5.75
CA LEU A 278 -30.25 -10.16 6.94
C LEU A 278 -30.84 -9.23 7.99
N LYS A 279 -31.21 -8.00 7.62
CA LYS A 279 -31.72 -7.00 8.57
C LYS A 279 -32.99 -7.45 9.28
N ILE A 280 -33.91 -8.09 8.56
CA ILE A 280 -35.16 -8.57 9.14
C ILE A 280 -34.92 -9.77 10.06
N GLU A 281 -34.04 -10.68 9.66
CA GLU A 281 -33.67 -11.84 10.49
C GLU A 281 -32.97 -11.41 11.79
N VAL A 282 -32.13 -10.38 11.74
CA VAL A 282 -31.57 -9.73 12.93
C VAL A 282 -32.66 -9.16 13.82
N MET A 283 -33.66 -8.46 13.26
CA MET A 283 -34.75 -7.88 14.05
C MET A 283 -35.56 -8.95 14.77
N LYS A 284 -35.90 -10.06 14.10
CA LYS A 284 -36.60 -11.19 14.74
C LYS A 284 -35.80 -11.75 15.91
N TRP A 285 -34.52 -12.06 15.69
CA TRP A 285 -33.65 -12.54 16.75
C TRP A 285 -33.55 -11.54 17.90
N ALA A 286 -33.45 -10.24 17.60
CA ALA A 286 -33.34 -9.20 18.60
C ALA A 286 -34.60 -9.13 19.49
N ILE A 287 -35.79 -9.27 18.90
CA ILE A 287 -37.08 -9.31 19.62
C ILE A 287 -37.15 -10.55 20.53
N GLU A 288 -36.81 -11.72 20.00
CA GLU A 288 -36.76 -12.97 20.77
C GLU A 288 -35.77 -12.90 21.96
N ASN A 289 -34.71 -12.09 21.82
CA ASN A 289 -33.69 -11.86 22.85
C ASN A 289 -33.93 -10.57 23.67
N ASN A 290 -35.17 -10.07 23.70
CA ASN A 290 -35.61 -8.92 24.51
C ASN A 290 -34.79 -7.62 24.29
N LYS A 291 -34.23 -7.45 23.09
CA LYS A 291 -33.53 -6.21 22.72
C LYS A 291 -34.56 -5.16 22.30
N LYS A 292 -34.29 -3.89 22.65
CA LYS A 292 -35.24 -2.78 22.48
C LYS A 292 -34.93 -1.89 21.27
N TYR A 293 -33.67 -1.81 20.86
CA TYR A 293 -33.25 -0.88 19.82
C TYR A 293 -32.31 -1.52 18.82
N TYR A 294 -32.43 -1.13 17.55
CA TYR A 294 -31.46 -1.46 16.51
C TYR A 294 -30.99 -0.20 15.79
N VAL A 295 -29.72 0.14 15.99
CA VAL A 295 -29.04 1.25 15.33
C VAL A 295 -28.42 0.75 14.03
N LEU A 296 -28.99 1.18 12.91
CA LEU A 296 -28.47 0.91 11.57
C LEU A 296 -27.37 1.90 11.17
N GLY A 297 -27.15 2.96 11.97
CA GLY A 297 -26.19 4.02 11.71
C GLY A 297 -26.67 5.03 10.66
N GLY A 298 -25.78 5.91 10.21
CA GLY A 298 -26.05 6.96 9.22
C GLY A 298 -25.66 6.60 7.77
N GLY A 299 -25.84 7.57 6.87
CA GLY A 299 -25.28 7.58 5.52
C GLY A 299 -23.82 8.07 5.48
N ARG A 300 -23.27 8.28 4.28
CA ARG A 300 -22.01 9.03 4.06
C ARG A 300 -22.21 10.53 4.25
N SER A 301 -23.41 11.01 3.95
CA SER A 301 -23.92 12.34 4.28
C SER A 301 -25.38 12.22 4.73
N ASN A 302 -25.92 13.28 5.32
CA ASN A 302 -27.33 13.31 5.69
C ASN A 302 -28.21 13.09 4.45
N ASN A 303 -29.26 12.29 4.62
CA ASN A 303 -30.28 12.00 3.62
C ASN A 303 -29.81 11.27 2.34
N ASP A 304 -28.59 10.73 2.29
CA ASP A 304 -28.09 10.00 1.13
C ASP A 304 -28.81 8.66 0.87
N GLY A 305 -28.48 8.00 -0.24
CA GLY A 305 -29.12 6.72 -0.60
C GLY A 305 -28.91 5.59 0.43
N LEU A 306 -27.80 5.59 1.16
CA LEU A 306 -27.52 4.60 2.21
C LEU A 306 -28.39 4.87 3.45
N TYR A 307 -28.51 6.13 3.85
CA TYR A 307 -29.45 6.57 4.88
C TYR A 307 -30.88 6.21 4.48
N GLN A 308 -31.33 6.51 3.26
CA GLN A 308 -32.71 6.22 2.82
C GLN A 308 -33.00 4.71 2.82
N TYR A 309 -32.01 3.89 2.45
CA TYR A 309 -32.09 2.43 2.57
C TYR A 309 -32.32 2.01 4.03
N LYS A 310 -31.47 2.47 4.96
CA LYS A 310 -31.61 2.15 6.39
C LYS A 310 -32.94 2.67 6.96
N LYS A 311 -33.33 3.88 6.57
CA LYS A 311 -34.57 4.51 7.01
C LYS A 311 -35.81 3.77 6.52
N SER A 312 -35.72 3.03 5.42
CA SER A 312 -36.85 2.23 4.91
C SER A 312 -37.29 1.09 5.84
N PHE A 313 -36.41 0.66 6.76
CA PHE A 313 -36.73 -0.31 7.81
C PHE A 313 -37.38 0.33 9.04
N PHE A 314 -37.14 1.61 9.30
CA PHE A 314 -37.70 2.34 10.45
C PHE A 314 -38.22 3.72 10.01
N PRO A 315 -39.24 3.77 9.11
CA PRO A 315 -39.68 5.02 8.51
C PRO A 315 -40.44 5.92 9.49
N LEU A 316 -40.99 5.35 10.58
CA LEU A 316 -41.80 6.07 11.58
C LEU A 316 -40.99 6.50 12.81
N ASP A 317 -39.87 5.83 13.12
CA ASP A 317 -39.02 6.21 14.25
C ASP A 317 -38.32 7.56 14.01
N LYS A 318 -38.00 8.29 15.08
CA LYS A 318 -37.14 9.47 14.98
C LYS A 318 -35.68 9.04 14.89
N ASP A 319 -34.92 9.73 14.05
CA ASP A 319 -33.47 9.51 13.99
C ASP A 319 -32.79 10.04 15.25
N ILE A 320 -31.60 9.51 15.51
CA ILE A 320 -30.72 9.98 16.58
C ILE A 320 -29.51 10.69 15.97
N VAL A 321 -29.16 11.86 16.51
CA VAL A 321 -28.06 12.67 15.97
C VAL A 321 -26.73 12.14 16.52
N PHE A 322 -25.82 11.79 15.63
CA PHE A 322 -24.43 11.52 15.96
C PHE A 322 -23.64 12.83 15.95
N TYR A 323 -23.02 13.13 17.09
CA TYR A 323 -22.25 14.35 17.27
C TYR A 323 -20.75 14.09 17.22
N THR A 324 -20.01 15.07 16.69
CA THR A 324 -18.55 15.13 16.84
C THR A 324 -18.14 16.41 17.54
N GLY A 325 -17.10 16.33 18.35
CA GLY A 325 -16.44 17.47 19.00
C GLY A 325 -15.21 17.90 18.22
N ARG A 326 -14.99 19.21 18.10
CA ARG A 326 -13.83 19.79 17.43
C ARG A 326 -13.22 20.88 18.30
N LYS A 327 -11.91 20.87 18.45
CA LYS A 327 -11.17 21.89 19.20
C LYS A 327 -9.84 22.21 18.55
N VAL A 328 -9.51 23.49 18.48
CA VAL A 328 -8.15 23.95 18.21
C VAL A 328 -7.51 24.30 19.56
N ILE A 329 -6.46 23.57 19.91
CA ILE A 329 -5.73 23.72 21.19
C ILE A 329 -4.61 24.75 21.02
N ASN A 330 -3.80 24.58 19.96
CA ASN A 330 -2.66 25.46 19.67
C ASN A 330 -2.96 26.30 18.42
N GLN A 331 -3.58 27.46 18.65
CA GLN A 331 -4.01 28.36 17.58
C GLN A 331 -2.85 28.85 16.69
N PRO A 332 -1.70 29.31 17.22
CA PRO A 332 -0.58 29.75 16.40
C PRO A 332 -0.10 28.69 15.39
N ILE A 333 0.06 27.44 15.82
CA ILE A 333 0.57 26.37 14.96
C ILE A 333 -0.51 25.90 13.99
N TYR A 334 -1.77 25.81 14.45
CA TYR A 334 -2.91 25.54 13.56
C TYR A 334 -2.97 26.56 12.41
N ASN A 335 -2.77 27.83 12.71
CA ASN A 335 -2.78 28.92 11.72
C ASN A 335 -1.63 28.78 10.71
N ASN A 336 -0.44 28.40 11.18
CA ASN A 336 0.69 28.15 10.30
C ASN A 336 0.41 26.97 9.34
N LEU A 337 -0.16 25.88 9.85
CA LEU A 337 -0.52 24.70 9.06
C LEU A 337 -1.55 25.00 7.97
N ILE A 338 -2.59 25.78 8.28
CA ILE A 338 -3.60 26.13 7.27
C ILE A 338 -3.11 27.18 6.27
N LYS A 339 -2.18 28.07 6.67
CA LYS A 339 -1.53 29.03 5.76
C LYS A 339 -0.72 28.30 4.68
N ASN A 340 -0.03 27.23 5.05
CA ASN A 340 0.74 26.39 4.11
C ASN A 340 -0.12 25.68 3.05
N ILE A 341 -1.45 25.64 3.23
CA ILE A 341 -2.41 25.14 2.23
C ILE A 341 -3.28 26.25 1.60
N LYS A 342 -2.86 27.52 1.72
CA LYS A 342 -3.51 28.71 1.13
C LYS A 342 -4.98 28.92 1.55
N VAL A 343 -5.34 28.52 2.77
CA VAL A 343 -6.66 28.82 3.35
C VAL A 343 -6.54 30.07 4.22
N GLU A 344 -7.40 31.07 4.02
CA GLU A 344 -7.44 32.26 4.88
C GLU A 344 -7.98 31.92 6.28
N PHE A 345 -7.34 32.49 7.31
CA PHE A 345 -7.62 32.14 8.71
C PHE A 345 -9.03 32.51 9.18
N THR A 346 -9.57 33.64 8.71
CA THR A 346 -10.91 34.12 9.06
C THR A 346 -12.00 33.15 8.65
N ASP A 347 -11.83 32.45 7.52
CA ASP A 347 -12.76 31.40 7.07
C ASP A 347 -12.63 30.11 7.91
N ALA A 348 -11.43 29.82 8.41
CA ALA A 348 -11.16 28.57 9.13
C ALA A 348 -11.93 28.43 10.45
N MET A 349 -12.27 29.54 11.11
CA MET A 349 -12.96 29.53 12.41
C MET A 349 -14.47 29.25 12.27
N ASP A 350 -15.08 29.68 11.17
CA ASP A 350 -16.44 29.29 10.78
C ASP A 350 -16.47 27.83 10.30
N ASP A 351 -15.37 27.35 9.73
CA ASP A 351 -15.24 25.99 9.21
C ASP A 351 -15.13 24.91 10.28
N VAL A 352 -14.56 25.23 11.44
CA VAL A 352 -14.56 24.30 12.59
C VAL A 352 -15.99 23.93 12.97
N LYS A 353 -16.96 24.84 12.82
CA LYS A 353 -18.37 24.60 13.15
C LYS A 353 -19.15 23.90 12.03
N ASN A 354 -18.59 23.84 10.82
CA ASN A 354 -19.28 23.30 9.66
C ASN A 354 -19.11 21.77 9.54
N SER A 355 -20.20 21.02 9.69
CA SER A 355 -20.20 19.55 9.61
C SER A 355 -19.78 19.00 8.25
N GLU A 356 -19.95 19.77 7.16
CA GLU A 356 -19.56 19.38 5.81
C GLU A 356 -18.07 19.56 5.52
N LYS A 357 -17.39 20.35 6.35
CA LYS A 357 -15.95 20.58 6.25
C LYS A 357 -15.18 19.59 7.12
N TYR A 358 -14.08 19.09 6.58
CA TYR A 358 -13.21 18.17 7.28
C TYR A 358 -12.40 18.89 8.37
N PHE A 359 -12.14 18.20 9.47
CA PHE A 359 -11.38 18.74 10.59
C PHE A 359 -10.32 17.72 11.06
N PRO A 360 -9.07 18.17 11.34
CA PRO A 360 -8.55 19.51 11.10
C PRO A 360 -8.41 19.78 9.59
N LEU A 361 -8.54 21.05 9.17
CA LEU A 361 -8.57 21.42 7.75
C LEU A 361 -7.32 20.93 7.00
N TYR A 362 -6.14 21.11 7.59
CA TYR A 362 -4.87 20.65 7.00
C TYR A 362 -4.75 19.13 6.88
N GLY A 363 -5.57 18.35 7.60
CA GLY A 363 -5.58 16.89 7.51
C GLY A 363 -6.12 16.35 6.18
N GLN A 364 -6.70 17.21 5.34
CA GLN A 364 -7.30 16.87 4.04
C GLN A 364 -6.60 17.52 2.84
N LYS A 365 -5.26 17.56 2.84
CA LYS A 365 -4.44 18.12 1.74
C LYS A 365 -4.96 17.74 0.33
N LYS A 366 -5.36 16.49 0.11
CA LYS A 366 -5.84 15.99 -1.20
C LYS A 366 -7.25 16.44 -1.60
N ILE A 367 -8.16 16.70 -0.67
CA ILE A 367 -9.56 17.09 -0.99
C ILE A 367 -9.66 18.61 -1.15
N ILE A 368 -8.95 19.37 -0.32
CA ILE A 368 -8.88 20.83 -0.42
C ILE A 368 -8.13 21.25 -1.68
N ALA A 369 -6.99 20.61 -1.99
CA ALA A 369 -6.26 20.92 -3.21
C ALA A 369 -7.07 20.60 -4.49
N LYS A 370 -7.81 19.48 -4.49
CA LYS A 370 -8.72 19.11 -5.59
C LYS A 370 -9.91 20.05 -5.74
N LYS A 371 -10.43 20.64 -4.64
CA LYS A 371 -11.55 21.61 -4.67
C LYS A 371 -11.10 23.01 -5.09
N LEU A 372 -9.81 23.33 -4.89
CA LEU A 372 -9.20 24.63 -5.21
C LEU A 372 -8.39 24.61 -6.53
N ASN A 373 -8.45 23.53 -7.32
CA ASN A 373 -7.63 23.36 -8.54
C ASN A 373 -6.11 23.52 -8.29
N ILE A 374 -5.67 23.25 -7.06
CA ILE A 374 -4.26 23.22 -6.70
C ILE A 374 -3.75 21.85 -7.14
N LYS A 375 -2.85 21.83 -8.13
CA LYS A 375 -2.09 20.63 -8.48
C LYS A 375 -1.47 20.06 -7.20
N THR A 376 -1.66 18.77 -6.96
CA THR A 376 -1.00 18.10 -5.83
C THR A 376 0.22 17.37 -6.35
N GLU A 377 1.35 18.06 -6.37
CA GLU A 377 2.64 17.49 -6.71
C GLU A 377 3.48 17.10 -5.48
N GLU A 378 3.79 15.81 -5.37
CA GLU A 378 4.62 15.27 -4.29
C GLU A 378 5.77 14.46 -4.91
N LEU A 379 6.98 14.66 -4.40
CA LEU A 379 8.12 13.79 -4.66
C LEU A 379 8.53 13.16 -3.34
N ARG A 380 8.53 11.82 -3.27
CA ARG A 380 8.96 11.07 -2.11
C ARG A 380 9.93 9.97 -2.49
N ILE A 381 10.73 9.55 -1.52
CA ILE A 381 11.71 8.48 -1.67
C ILE A 381 11.21 7.24 -0.98
N ILE A 382 11.21 6.13 -1.72
CA ILE A 382 10.85 4.81 -1.21
C ILE A 382 12.14 4.00 -1.07
N SER A 383 12.43 3.56 0.15
CA SER A 383 13.63 2.80 0.49
C SER A 383 13.33 1.45 1.15
N THR A 384 12.09 1.21 1.59
CA THR A 384 11.69 -0.04 2.23
C THR A 384 11.24 -1.08 1.20
N LYS A 385 11.60 -2.35 1.41
CA LYS A 385 11.24 -3.47 0.52
C LYS A 385 9.74 -3.52 0.24
N LYS A 386 8.91 -3.40 1.30
CA LYS A 386 7.45 -3.50 1.18
C LYS A 386 6.87 -2.39 0.31
N GLU A 387 7.21 -1.14 0.61
CA GLU A 387 6.68 0.00 -0.15
C GLU A 387 7.15 0.00 -1.61
N TRP A 388 8.40 -0.40 -1.87
CA TRP A 388 8.94 -0.52 -3.22
C TRP A 388 8.17 -1.58 -4.02
N LYS A 389 7.96 -2.76 -3.44
CA LYS A 389 7.15 -3.82 -4.07
C LYS A 389 5.72 -3.35 -4.36
N ASP A 390 5.08 -2.69 -3.41
CA ASP A 390 3.72 -2.17 -3.58
C ASP A 390 3.65 -1.10 -4.68
N ALA A 391 4.64 -0.21 -4.73
CA ALA A 391 4.78 0.82 -5.77
C ALA A 391 4.94 0.21 -7.17
N ILE A 392 5.91 -0.68 -7.35
CA ILE A 392 6.18 -1.31 -8.65
C ILE A 392 5.01 -2.19 -9.10
N LYS A 393 4.38 -2.94 -8.20
CA LYS A 393 3.16 -3.72 -8.51
C LYS A 393 2.01 -2.83 -8.99
N SER A 394 1.88 -1.61 -8.47
CA SER A 394 0.83 -0.68 -8.88
C SER A 394 0.96 -0.17 -10.32
N VAL A 395 2.17 -0.22 -10.89
CA VAL A 395 2.43 0.17 -12.29
C VAL A 395 1.83 -0.85 -13.27
N GLY A 396 1.84 -2.13 -12.91
CA GLY A 396 1.32 -3.23 -13.73
C GLY A 396 2.19 -3.63 -14.93
N HIS A 397 3.01 -2.71 -15.47
CA HIS A 397 3.94 -3.00 -16.57
C HIS A 397 5.36 -2.53 -16.23
N TYR A 398 6.17 -3.45 -15.71
CA TYR A 398 7.57 -3.23 -15.31
C TYR A 398 8.43 -4.46 -15.66
N ASP A 399 9.75 -4.31 -15.55
CA ASP A 399 10.74 -5.38 -15.74
C ASP A 399 11.48 -5.67 -14.43
N PHE A 400 12.14 -6.83 -14.31
CA PHE A 400 12.85 -7.24 -13.10
C PHE A 400 13.93 -6.24 -12.69
N TYR A 401 14.51 -5.51 -13.65
CA TYR A 401 15.47 -4.43 -13.41
C TYR A 401 14.94 -3.29 -12.53
N HIS A 402 13.62 -3.18 -12.33
CA HIS A 402 13.00 -2.16 -11.47
C HIS A 402 12.75 -2.64 -10.03
N THR A 403 12.97 -3.92 -9.76
CA THR A 403 12.54 -4.57 -8.52
C THR A 403 13.52 -4.31 -7.37
N TYR A 404 13.01 -4.37 -6.14
CA TYR A 404 13.79 -4.08 -4.94
C TYR A 404 14.91 -5.12 -4.76
N ASP A 405 14.58 -6.40 -4.94
CA ASP A 405 15.53 -7.48 -4.73
C ASP A 405 16.68 -7.42 -5.74
N TYR A 406 16.41 -7.07 -7.01
CA TYR A 406 17.50 -6.88 -7.98
C TYR A 406 18.40 -5.68 -7.66
N HIS A 407 17.83 -4.56 -7.19
CA HIS A 407 18.64 -3.42 -6.75
C HIS A 407 19.50 -3.75 -5.53
N THR A 408 18.95 -4.53 -4.59
CA THR A 408 19.66 -4.98 -3.40
C THR A 408 20.78 -5.96 -3.74
N LEU A 409 20.59 -6.82 -4.75
CA LEU A 409 21.63 -7.72 -5.25
C LEU A 409 22.73 -7.01 -6.05
N SER A 410 22.39 -5.88 -6.67
CA SER A 410 23.29 -5.16 -7.58
C SER A 410 24.15 -4.09 -6.88
N LYS A 411 23.76 -3.67 -5.67
CA LYS A 411 24.46 -2.61 -4.95
C LYS A 411 25.78 -3.10 -4.35
N LEU A 412 26.75 -2.21 -4.23
CA LEU A 412 27.91 -2.40 -3.36
C LEU A 412 27.58 -2.06 -1.89
N GLU A 413 28.54 -2.30 -1.00
CA GLU A 413 28.35 -2.15 0.44
C GLU A 413 28.00 -0.71 0.84
N ASP A 414 28.64 0.29 0.23
CA ASP A 414 28.45 1.72 0.46
C ASP A 414 27.37 2.38 -0.42
N GLU A 415 26.64 1.58 -1.19
CA GLU A 415 25.62 2.03 -2.12
C GLU A 415 24.21 1.84 -1.56
N THR A 416 23.31 2.77 -1.92
CA THR A 416 21.93 2.81 -1.42
C THR A 416 20.92 2.81 -2.58
N PRO A 417 20.06 1.77 -2.70
CA PRO A 417 18.95 1.78 -3.63
C PRO A 417 17.89 2.80 -3.23
N LEU A 418 17.39 3.55 -4.21
CA LEU A 418 16.35 4.55 -4.03
C LEU A 418 15.31 4.42 -5.15
N LEU A 419 14.03 4.44 -4.79
CA LEU A 419 12.94 4.60 -5.74
C LEU A 419 12.33 5.98 -5.54
N ILE A 420 12.52 6.86 -6.51
CA ILE A 420 11.91 8.19 -6.51
C ILE A 420 10.48 8.04 -7.02
N GLU A 421 9.47 8.31 -6.20
CA GLU A 421 8.07 8.42 -6.63
C GLU A 421 7.71 9.89 -6.75
N TYR A 422 7.29 10.30 -7.95
CA TYR A 422 6.59 11.55 -8.18
C TYR A 422 5.10 11.27 -8.40
N THR A 423 4.23 12.04 -7.75
CA THR A 423 2.78 12.00 -7.95
C THR A 423 2.28 13.38 -8.32
N GLU A 424 1.53 13.47 -9.42
CA GLU A 424 0.77 14.67 -9.82
C GLU A 424 -0.66 14.26 -10.14
N ASP A 425 -1.57 14.56 -9.22
CA ASP A 425 -2.97 14.13 -9.27
C ASP A 425 -3.14 12.61 -9.37
N ASN A 426 -3.53 12.08 -10.54
CA ASN A 426 -3.63 10.65 -10.82
C ASN A 426 -2.44 10.09 -11.61
N LYS A 427 -1.45 10.92 -11.95
CA LYS A 427 -0.24 10.52 -12.67
C LYS A 427 0.86 10.19 -11.69
N LYS A 428 1.64 9.16 -12.00
CA LYS A 428 2.83 8.82 -11.23
C LYS A 428 4.03 8.53 -12.11
N ILE A 429 5.21 8.84 -11.59
CA ILE A 429 6.51 8.45 -12.15
C ILE A 429 7.29 7.73 -11.06
N TYR A 430 7.91 6.61 -11.41
CA TYR A 430 8.84 5.90 -10.54
C TYR A 430 10.21 5.83 -11.22
N LEU A 431 11.23 6.41 -10.60
CA LEU A 431 12.61 6.36 -11.11
C LEU A 431 13.50 5.58 -10.13
N PRO A 432 13.82 4.31 -10.45
CA PRO A 432 14.72 3.49 -9.64
C PRO A 432 16.19 3.84 -9.91
N LEU A 433 16.97 4.05 -8.85
CA LEU A 433 18.38 4.41 -8.89
C LEU A 433 19.16 3.74 -7.74
N ILE A 434 20.48 3.72 -7.87
CA ILE A 434 21.47 3.43 -6.82
C ILE A 434 22.27 4.71 -6.59
N LYS A 435 22.19 5.25 -5.37
CA LYS A 435 23.00 6.38 -4.92
C LYS A 435 24.35 5.88 -4.43
N ARG A 436 25.42 6.49 -4.93
CA ARG A 436 26.82 6.10 -4.69
C ARG A 436 27.61 7.28 -4.15
N LYS A 437 28.40 7.07 -3.11
CA LYS A 437 29.29 8.11 -2.56
C LYS A 437 30.45 8.35 -3.51
N ILE A 438 30.79 9.61 -3.77
CA ILE A 438 32.00 9.95 -4.53
C ILE A 438 33.18 9.97 -3.55
N PRO A 439 34.20 9.10 -3.73
CA PRO A 439 35.31 8.96 -2.78
C PRO A 439 35.99 10.29 -2.45
N ASN A 440 36.36 10.48 -1.18
CA ASN A 440 37.04 11.68 -0.69
C ASN A 440 36.27 13.00 -0.91
N THR A 441 34.94 12.94 -0.97
CA THR A 441 34.06 14.10 -1.06
C THR A 441 32.78 13.91 -0.23
N GLU A 442 32.01 14.98 -0.07
CA GLU A 442 30.66 14.95 0.50
C GLU A 442 29.55 14.71 -0.54
N TYR A 443 29.94 14.55 -1.82
CA TYR A 443 29.02 14.45 -2.95
C TYR A 443 28.69 13.00 -3.31
N PHE A 444 27.61 12.85 -4.06
CA PHE A 444 27.10 11.58 -4.55
C PHE A 444 26.88 11.62 -6.06
N ASP A 445 26.80 10.45 -6.65
CA ASP A 445 26.17 10.27 -7.95
C ASP A 445 25.08 9.20 -7.87
N ALA A 446 24.22 9.14 -8.88
CA ALA A 446 23.19 8.14 -8.96
C ALA A 446 23.26 7.39 -10.29
N THR A 447 23.10 6.07 -10.26
CA THR A 447 23.11 5.22 -11.45
C THR A 447 21.95 4.24 -11.42
N SER A 448 21.40 3.85 -12.55
CA SER A 448 20.59 2.63 -12.61
C SER A 448 21.44 1.40 -12.29
N VAL A 449 20.78 0.32 -11.89
CA VAL A 449 21.36 -1.04 -11.94
C VAL A 449 21.91 -1.38 -13.33
N TYR A 450 22.75 -2.42 -13.41
CA TYR A 450 23.13 -3.00 -14.68
C TYR A 450 21.92 -3.68 -15.33
N GLY A 451 21.54 -3.24 -16.53
CA GLY A 451 20.30 -3.66 -17.21
C GLY A 451 19.41 -2.50 -17.60
N TYR A 452 18.11 -2.75 -17.78
CA TYR A 452 17.16 -1.80 -18.38
C TYR A 452 16.15 -1.28 -17.34
N ALA A 453 16.59 -0.36 -16.49
CA ALA A 453 15.73 0.23 -15.46
C ALA A 453 14.92 1.40 -16.04
N GLY A 454 15.44 2.63 -16.05
CA GLY A 454 14.69 3.77 -16.57
C GLY A 454 13.39 4.07 -15.79
N PRO A 455 12.68 5.18 -16.10
CA PRO A 455 11.48 5.54 -15.38
C PRO A 455 10.25 4.71 -15.78
N LEU A 456 9.42 4.37 -14.80
CA LEU A 456 8.08 3.82 -15.00
C LEU A 456 7.02 4.91 -14.83
N GLN A 457 5.81 4.68 -15.35
CA GLN A 457 4.71 5.63 -15.22
C GLN A 457 3.34 4.99 -15.00
N ILE A 458 2.44 5.76 -14.41
CA ILE A 458 1.00 5.49 -14.35
C ILE A 458 0.26 6.72 -14.87
N ASN A 459 -0.70 6.52 -15.79
CA ASN A 459 -1.58 7.54 -16.36
C ASN A 459 -0.85 8.71 -17.05
N ILE A 460 0.36 8.50 -17.55
CA ILE A 460 1.05 9.44 -18.46
C ILE A 460 0.66 9.13 -19.90
N ASN A 461 0.46 10.20 -20.67
CA ASN A 461 0.16 10.13 -22.10
C ASN A 461 1.01 11.18 -22.85
N SER A 462 0.86 11.25 -24.17
CA SER A 462 1.63 12.16 -25.04
C SER A 462 1.48 13.66 -24.72
N ALA A 463 0.44 14.07 -23.99
CA ALA A 463 0.19 15.45 -23.58
C ALA A 463 0.77 15.79 -22.19
N PHE A 464 1.51 14.87 -21.57
CA PHE A 464 2.11 15.11 -20.25
C PHE A 464 3.18 16.22 -20.32
N ASP A 465 2.99 17.25 -19.49
CA ASP A 465 4.00 18.27 -19.23
C ASP A 465 4.85 17.85 -18.02
N ASN A 466 6.14 17.65 -18.25
CA ASN A 466 7.09 17.21 -17.24
C ASN A 466 7.77 18.36 -16.48
N SER A 467 7.43 19.62 -16.75
CA SER A 467 8.11 20.81 -16.18
C SER A 467 8.21 20.79 -14.65
N ILE A 468 7.10 20.46 -13.97
CA ILE A 468 7.03 20.39 -12.50
C ILE A 468 7.87 19.22 -11.97
N PHE A 469 7.79 18.07 -12.63
CA PHE A 469 8.61 16.91 -12.29
C PHE A 469 10.11 17.22 -12.40
N VAL A 470 10.54 17.83 -13.51
CA VAL A 470 11.94 18.23 -13.72
C VAL A 470 12.42 19.16 -12.62
N LYS A 471 11.62 20.17 -12.26
CA LYS A 471 11.94 21.10 -11.18
C LYS A 471 12.15 20.37 -9.85
N LYS A 472 11.17 19.57 -9.41
CA LYS A 472 11.24 18.82 -8.14
C LYS A 472 12.39 17.83 -8.11
N LEU A 473 12.66 17.17 -9.24
CA LEU A 473 13.72 16.18 -9.35
C LEU A 473 15.10 16.84 -9.22
N ASN A 474 15.32 18.01 -9.84
CA ASN A 474 16.56 18.77 -9.69
C ASN A 474 16.75 19.32 -8.27
N GLU A 475 15.69 19.87 -7.66
CA GLU A 475 15.72 20.30 -6.25
C GLU A 475 16.10 19.15 -5.30
N PHE A 476 15.57 17.95 -5.56
CA PHE A 476 15.94 16.75 -4.83
C PHE A 476 17.43 16.40 -5.01
N PHE A 477 17.93 16.38 -6.26
CA PHE A 477 19.34 16.06 -6.52
C PHE A 477 20.29 17.07 -5.87
N GLU A 478 19.96 18.36 -5.92
CA GLU A 478 20.74 19.40 -5.25
C GLU A 478 20.77 19.20 -3.73
N LYS A 479 19.60 18.99 -3.11
CA LYS A 479 19.49 18.74 -1.66
C LYS A 479 20.28 17.50 -1.22
N GLU A 480 20.26 16.45 -2.02
CA GLU A 480 20.96 15.19 -1.74
C GLU A 480 22.45 15.20 -2.13
N LYS A 481 22.97 16.35 -2.61
CA LYS A 481 24.34 16.52 -3.10
C LYS A 481 24.70 15.54 -4.22
N ILE A 482 23.72 15.16 -5.03
CA ILE A 482 23.92 14.32 -6.22
C ILE A 482 24.41 15.22 -7.35
N VAL A 483 25.56 14.90 -7.96
CA VAL A 483 26.25 15.73 -8.97
C VAL A 483 25.97 15.26 -10.40
N SER A 484 25.66 13.98 -10.58
CA SER A 484 25.23 13.44 -11.87
C SER A 484 24.37 12.20 -11.71
N VAL A 485 23.55 11.94 -12.72
CA VAL A 485 22.64 10.79 -12.79
C VAL A 485 22.78 10.07 -14.12
N PHE A 486 22.85 8.74 -14.05
CA PHE A 486 22.90 7.86 -15.20
C PHE A 486 21.76 6.84 -15.13
N SER A 487 21.06 6.60 -16.24
CA SER A 487 20.10 5.50 -16.31
C SER A 487 20.05 4.87 -17.69
N ARG A 488 19.99 3.54 -17.71
CA ARG A 488 19.71 2.77 -18.93
C ARG A 488 18.20 2.65 -19.10
N LEU A 489 17.67 3.16 -20.21
CA LEU A 489 16.24 3.16 -20.48
C LEU A 489 15.77 1.78 -20.94
N ASN A 490 14.52 1.43 -20.60
CA ASN A 490 13.96 0.13 -20.96
C ASN A 490 13.29 0.14 -22.35
N PRO A 491 13.78 -0.64 -23.32
CA PRO A 491 13.25 -0.61 -24.69
C PRO A 491 11.81 -1.14 -24.82
N PHE A 492 11.24 -1.71 -23.75
CA PHE A 492 9.89 -2.28 -23.72
C PHE A 492 8.93 -1.46 -22.84
N ILE A 493 9.36 -0.31 -22.30
CA ILE A 493 8.52 0.56 -21.47
C ILE A 493 8.33 1.92 -22.14
N ASP A 494 7.07 2.31 -22.32
CA ASP A 494 6.69 3.54 -23.00
C ASP A 494 6.93 4.82 -22.19
N TYR A 495 6.91 5.96 -22.87
CA TYR A 495 6.93 7.33 -22.32
C TYR A 495 8.17 7.77 -21.53
N GLN A 496 9.23 6.95 -21.45
CA GLN A 496 10.47 7.32 -20.74
C GLN A 496 11.12 8.61 -21.29
N GLU A 497 11.18 8.76 -22.61
CA GLU A 497 11.74 9.96 -23.26
C GLU A 497 10.88 11.20 -23.01
N LEU A 498 9.56 11.03 -22.92
CA LEU A 498 8.64 12.13 -22.59
C LEU A 498 8.83 12.59 -21.15
N ILE A 499 8.98 11.65 -20.21
CA ILE A 499 9.24 11.93 -18.79
C ILE A 499 10.55 12.70 -18.60
N LEU A 500 11.58 12.32 -19.33
CA LEU A 500 12.94 12.88 -19.23
C LEU A 500 13.20 14.03 -20.21
N LYS A 501 12.17 14.53 -20.89
CA LYS A 501 12.30 15.60 -21.89
C LYS A 501 12.88 16.87 -21.26
N GLY A 502 13.98 17.37 -21.82
CA GLY A 502 14.59 18.63 -21.37
C GLY A 502 15.34 18.55 -20.03
N ILE A 503 15.58 17.36 -19.48
CA ILE A 503 16.46 17.16 -18.33
C ILE A 503 17.60 16.22 -18.71
N GLY A 504 18.82 16.73 -18.78
CA GLY A 504 19.97 15.97 -19.26
C GLY A 504 19.89 15.63 -20.75
N LYS A 505 20.60 14.58 -21.16
CA LYS A 505 20.73 14.11 -22.53
C LYS A 505 20.36 12.63 -22.63
N ILE A 506 19.51 12.30 -23.59
CA ILE A 506 19.24 10.91 -23.99
C ILE A 506 20.09 10.61 -25.22
N GLU A 507 20.86 9.53 -25.15
CA GLU A 507 21.70 9.05 -26.25
C GLU A 507 21.22 7.67 -26.67
N GLU A 508 21.00 7.51 -27.97
CA GLU A 508 20.77 6.21 -28.58
C GLU A 508 22.12 5.55 -28.90
N LEU A 509 22.30 4.32 -28.43
CA LEU A 509 23.48 3.49 -28.65
C LEU A 509 23.14 2.39 -29.66
N SER A 510 23.76 1.21 -29.56
CA SER A 510 23.43 0.06 -30.42
C SER A 510 22.01 -0.48 -30.18
N ASN A 511 21.60 -1.45 -30.98
CA ASN A 511 20.34 -2.16 -30.77
C ASN A 511 20.46 -3.31 -29.75
N VAL A 512 19.31 -3.69 -29.19
CA VAL A 512 19.10 -5.00 -28.55
C VAL A 512 18.24 -5.89 -29.45
N VAL A 513 18.44 -7.20 -29.35
CA VAL A 513 17.68 -8.17 -30.15
C VAL A 513 16.50 -8.70 -29.34
N ASN A 514 15.28 -8.49 -29.84
CA ASN A 514 14.06 -9.05 -29.28
C ASN A 514 13.53 -10.18 -30.16
N ILE A 515 12.98 -11.23 -29.56
CA ILE A 515 12.09 -12.16 -30.25
C ILE A 515 10.66 -11.79 -29.86
N ASP A 516 9.84 -11.43 -30.85
CA ASP A 516 8.41 -11.20 -30.67
C ASP A 516 7.69 -12.54 -30.49
N LEU A 517 7.31 -12.81 -29.24
CA LEU A 517 6.68 -14.07 -28.84
C LEU A 517 5.17 -14.09 -29.12
N THR A 518 4.58 -12.97 -29.56
CA THR A 518 3.16 -12.89 -29.93
C THR A 518 2.87 -13.51 -31.29
N LYS A 519 3.91 -13.66 -32.13
CA LYS A 519 3.85 -14.36 -33.42
C LYS A 519 3.74 -15.87 -33.23
N ASN A 520 3.21 -16.58 -34.23
CA ASN A 520 3.18 -18.04 -34.16
C ASN A 520 4.63 -18.62 -34.19
N VAL A 521 4.81 -19.81 -33.64
CA VAL A 521 6.16 -20.41 -33.45
C VAL A 521 6.90 -20.66 -34.76
N ASP A 522 6.20 -20.92 -35.87
CA ASP A 522 6.78 -21.16 -37.19
C ASP A 522 7.23 -19.85 -37.84
N GLU A 523 6.42 -18.79 -37.73
CA GLU A 523 6.71 -17.44 -38.20
C GLU A 523 7.95 -16.90 -37.50
N GLN A 524 8.03 -17.03 -36.17
CA GLN A 524 9.23 -16.66 -35.41
C GLN A 524 10.47 -17.39 -35.99
N ARG A 525 10.35 -18.69 -36.26
CA ARG A 525 11.45 -19.53 -36.78
C ARG A 525 11.84 -19.17 -38.21
N THR A 526 10.97 -18.57 -39.02
CA THR A 526 11.32 -18.16 -40.39
C THR A 526 12.51 -17.19 -40.40
N THR A 527 12.57 -16.30 -39.42
CA THR A 527 13.59 -15.25 -39.28
C THR A 527 14.98 -15.77 -38.88
N PHE A 528 15.07 -17.02 -38.41
CA PHE A 528 16.34 -17.60 -37.97
C PHE A 528 17.30 -17.76 -39.15
N SER A 529 18.58 -17.51 -38.90
CA SER A 529 19.63 -17.79 -39.88
C SER A 529 19.69 -19.30 -40.23
N LYS A 530 20.16 -19.62 -41.44
CA LYS A 530 20.38 -21.03 -41.85
C LYS A 530 21.28 -21.77 -40.85
N THR A 531 22.32 -21.09 -40.37
CA THR A 531 23.26 -21.61 -39.36
C THR A 531 22.57 -21.92 -38.04
N THR A 532 21.72 -21.01 -37.54
CA THR A 532 20.97 -21.18 -36.28
C THR A 532 20.03 -22.38 -36.37
N LYS A 533 19.27 -22.50 -37.47
CA LYS A 533 18.39 -23.65 -37.72
C LYS A 533 19.17 -24.97 -37.73
N ARG A 534 20.31 -25.00 -38.44
CA ARG A 534 21.20 -26.18 -38.52
C ARG A 534 21.68 -26.64 -37.14
N TYR A 535 22.18 -25.70 -36.33
CA TYR A 535 22.69 -26.05 -34.99
C TYR A 535 21.58 -26.46 -34.03
N ILE A 536 20.43 -25.78 -34.02
CA ILE A 536 19.29 -26.20 -33.21
C ILE A 536 18.88 -27.64 -33.55
N ASN A 537 18.75 -27.97 -34.84
CA ASN A 537 18.38 -29.31 -35.27
C ASN A 537 19.43 -30.37 -34.89
N LYS A 538 20.72 -30.01 -34.89
CA LYS A 538 21.80 -30.89 -34.40
C LYS A 538 21.69 -31.08 -32.89
N CYS A 539 21.59 -29.99 -32.14
CA CYS A 539 21.49 -30.02 -30.68
C CYS A 539 20.30 -30.83 -30.18
N ARG A 540 19.11 -30.73 -30.81
CA ARG A 540 17.93 -31.54 -30.43
C ARG A 540 18.14 -33.05 -30.55
N LYS A 541 19.07 -33.49 -31.42
CA LYS A 541 19.42 -34.91 -31.57
C LYS A 541 20.43 -35.34 -30.50
N THR A 542 21.43 -34.50 -30.23
CA THR A 542 22.58 -34.83 -29.37
C THR A 542 22.35 -34.53 -27.89
N PHE A 543 21.51 -33.55 -27.56
CA PHE A 543 21.36 -33.04 -26.20
C PHE A 543 19.92 -33.13 -25.72
N ASP A 544 19.77 -33.37 -24.43
CA ASP A 544 18.52 -33.17 -23.70
C ASP A 544 18.46 -31.77 -23.10
N PHE A 545 17.24 -31.36 -22.74
CA PHE A 545 16.97 -30.08 -22.12
C PHE A 545 16.22 -30.29 -20.81
N ARG A 546 16.63 -29.57 -19.75
CA ARG A 546 15.94 -29.56 -18.46
C ARG A 546 15.92 -28.16 -17.84
N LEU A 547 14.82 -27.85 -17.15
CA LEU A 547 14.73 -26.73 -16.22
C LEU A 547 15.08 -27.21 -14.82
N SER A 548 15.91 -26.46 -14.09
CA SER A 548 16.25 -26.82 -12.72
C SER A 548 16.50 -25.61 -11.85
N ASN A 549 16.12 -25.72 -10.58
CA ASN A 549 16.52 -24.82 -9.51
C ASN A 549 17.23 -25.60 -8.38
N SER A 550 17.72 -26.81 -8.67
CA SER A 550 18.43 -27.62 -7.68
C SER A 550 19.78 -26.99 -7.35
N LYS A 551 20.21 -27.11 -6.10
CA LYS A 551 21.50 -26.56 -5.66
C LYS A 551 22.68 -27.12 -6.47
N GLU A 552 22.65 -28.41 -6.78
CA GLU A 552 23.68 -29.09 -7.57
C GLU A 552 23.77 -28.55 -9.00
N ASP A 553 22.63 -28.41 -9.67
CA ASP A 553 22.60 -27.91 -11.04
C ASP A 553 23.03 -26.43 -11.12
N ILE A 554 22.65 -25.63 -10.12
CA ILE A 554 23.07 -24.22 -10.03
C ILE A 554 24.59 -24.14 -9.83
N LEU A 555 25.19 -25.01 -9.02
CA LEU A 555 26.64 -25.06 -8.88
C LEU A 555 27.33 -25.39 -10.22
N LYS A 556 26.82 -26.38 -10.97
CA LYS A 556 27.32 -26.70 -12.30
C LYS A 556 27.17 -25.53 -13.29
N PHE A 557 26.05 -24.80 -13.22
CA PHE A 557 25.88 -23.59 -14.01
C PHE A 557 26.90 -22.50 -13.65
N ILE A 558 27.18 -22.30 -12.36
CA ILE A 558 28.20 -21.33 -11.93
C ILE A 558 29.57 -21.70 -12.49
N ASP A 559 29.93 -22.99 -12.48
CA ASP A 559 31.20 -23.45 -13.05
C ASP A 559 31.27 -23.20 -14.57
N LEU A 560 30.17 -23.44 -15.31
CA LEU A 560 30.06 -23.10 -16.74
C LEU A 560 30.17 -21.60 -17.00
N TYR A 561 29.63 -20.79 -16.09
CA TYR A 561 29.67 -19.34 -16.18
C TYR A 561 31.08 -18.80 -15.96
N TYR A 562 31.79 -19.28 -14.93
CA TYR A 562 33.18 -18.90 -14.69
C TYR A 562 34.10 -19.31 -15.83
N GLU A 563 33.98 -20.53 -16.35
CA GLU A 563 34.73 -20.97 -17.53
C GLU A 563 34.50 -20.04 -18.74
N ASN A 564 33.27 -19.55 -18.90
CA ASN A 564 32.95 -18.59 -19.95
C ASN A 564 33.59 -17.21 -19.69
N MET A 565 33.62 -16.74 -18.43
CA MET A 565 34.26 -15.47 -18.05
C MET A 565 35.78 -15.54 -18.25
N ASP A 566 36.41 -16.65 -17.86
CA ASP A 566 37.84 -16.90 -18.06
C ASP A 566 38.19 -16.84 -19.55
N ARG A 567 37.40 -17.52 -20.39
CA ARG A 567 37.62 -17.58 -21.84
C ARG A 567 37.56 -16.20 -22.50
N VAL A 568 36.66 -15.32 -22.07
CA VAL A 568 36.52 -13.97 -22.65
C VAL A 568 37.38 -12.92 -21.94
N ASN A 569 38.21 -13.34 -20.98
CA ASN A 569 39.03 -12.45 -20.15
C ASN A 569 38.19 -11.30 -19.55
N ALA A 570 37.06 -11.66 -18.93
CA ALA A 570 36.14 -10.68 -18.35
C ALA A 570 36.79 -9.93 -17.18
N GLU A 571 36.40 -8.67 -16.98
CA GLU A 571 36.79 -7.91 -15.77
C GLU A 571 36.26 -8.56 -14.49
N ASP A 572 36.97 -8.41 -13.37
CA ASP A 572 36.65 -9.00 -12.06
C ASP A 572 35.20 -8.77 -11.61
N LYS A 573 34.62 -7.61 -11.95
CA LYS A 573 33.22 -7.26 -11.62
C LYS A 573 32.17 -8.21 -12.23
N TYR A 574 32.53 -8.98 -13.25
CA TYR A 574 31.65 -9.99 -13.86
C TYR A 574 31.75 -11.36 -13.16
N TYR A 575 32.71 -11.57 -12.25
CA TYR A 575 32.79 -12.81 -11.46
C TYR A 575 31.87 -12.74 -10.23
N PHE A 576 30.57 -12.91 -10.46
CA PHE A 576 29.58 -12.93 -9.38
C PHE A 576 29.82 -14.07 -8.39
N SER A 577 29.62 -13.82 -7.10
CA SER A 577 29.77 -14.85 -6.06
C SER A 577 28.72 -15.96 -6.19
N LYS A 578 28.99 -17.17 -5.69
CA LYS A 578 27.98 -18.24 -5.64
C LYS A 578 26.68 -17.80 -4.94
N GLN A 579 26.81 -17.01 -3.89
CA GLN A 579 25.69 -16.48 -3.12
C GLN A 579 24.79 -15.56 -3.96
N TYR A 580 25.36 -14.75 -4.85
CA TYR A 580 24.59 -13.93 -5.79
C TYR A 580 23.60 -14.76 -6.61
N PHE A 581 24.03 -15.89 -7.17
CA PHE A 581 23.14 -16.76 -7.96
C PHE A 581 21.99 -17.33 -7.12
N PHE A 582 22.29 -17.82 -5.91
CA PHE A 582 21.26 -18.38 -5.04
C PHE A 582 20.24 -17.33 -4.59
N ASP A 583 20.70 -16.13 -4.20
CA ASP A 583 19.80 -15.06 -3.78
C ASP A 583 18.99 -14.51 -4.96
N PHE A 584 19.59 -14.42 -6.15
CA PHE A 584 18.89 -14.05 -7.38
C PHE A 584 17.76 -15.03 -7.72
N ILE A 585 18.03 -16.34 -7.66
CA ILE A 585 17.03 -17.38 -7.98
C ILE A 585 15.91 -17.44 -6.93
N LYS A 586 16.22 -17.12 -5.67
CA LYS A 586 15.27 -17.16 -4.54
C LYS A 586 14.31 -15.97 -4.50
N SER A 587 14.62 -14.88 -5.21
CA SER A 587 13.80 -13.66 -5.24
C SER A 587 12.33 -13.96 -5.57
N ASP A 588 11.41 -13.34 -4.83
CA ASP A 588 9.97 -13.38 -5.08
C ASP A 588 9.48 -12.18 -5.93
N ASP A 589 10.38 -11.27 -6.32
CA ASP A 589 10.07 -10.11 -7.17
C ASP A 589 9.93 -10.45 -8.66
N TYR A 590 10.52 -11.57 -9.09
CA TYR A 590 10.56 -12.02 -10.48
C TYR A 590 10.75 -13.54 -10.53
N LYS A 591 10.44 -14.17 -11.67
CA LYS A 591 10.59 -15.62 -11.82
C LYS A 591 11.84 -15.94 -12.61
N THR A 592 12.80 -16.58 -11.95
CA THR A 592 14.03 -17.07 -12.59
C THR A 592 13.85 -18.49 -13.10
N SER A 593 14.39 -18.78 -14.28
CA SER A 593 14.43 -20.12 -14.89
C SER A 593 15.85 -20.42 -15.34
N VAL A 594 16.49 -21.43 -14.74
CA VAL A 594 17.78 -21.93 -15.22
C VAL A 594 17.53 -23.11 -16.15
N LEU A 595 17.97 -22.94 -17.39
CA LEU A 595 17.86 -23.88 -18.49
C LEU A 595 19.19 -24.60 -18.65
N LEU A 596 19.18 -25.93 -18.79
CA LEU A 596 20.36 -26.78 -18.89
C LEU A 596 20.30 -27.61 -20.18
N ALA A 597 21.41 -27.69 -20.90
CA ALA A 597 21.61 -28.66 -21.97
C ALA A 597 22.47 -29.81 -21.44
N ILE A 598 22.01 -31.04 -21.62
CA ILE A 598 22.63 -32.25 -21.10
C ILE A 598 23.10 -33.10 -22.27
N ASP A 599 24.35 -33.55 -22.26
CA ASP A 599 24.86 -34.51 -23.25
C ASP A 599 24.22 -35.88 -23.03
N LYS A 600 23.53 -36.43 -24.05
CA LYS A 600 22.84 -37.72 -23.96
C LYS A 600 23.79 -38.89 -23.77
N GLU A 601 25.03 -38.79 -24.26
CA GLU A 601 26.00 -39.88 -24.17
C GLU A 601 26.79 -39.82 -22.86
N ARG A 602 27.13 -38.61 -22.41
CA ARG A 602 27.96 -38.40 -21.20
C ARG A 602 27.15 -38.14 -19.92
N GLU A 603 25.85 -37.88 -20.06
CA GLU A 603 24.94 -37.47 -18.98
C GLU A 603 25.42 -36.23 -18.19
N ASP A 604 26.20 -35.35 -18.82
CA ASP A 604 26.76 -34.14 -18.19
C ASP A 604 26.11 -32.85 -18.69
N ILE A 605 26.10 -31.83 -17.83
CA ILE A 605 25.56 -30.50 -18.15
C ILE A 605 26.62 -29.68 -18.88
N ILE A 606 26.40 -29.47 -20.18
CA ILE A 606 27.39 -28.89 -21.10
C ILE A 606 27.12 -27.42 -21.43
N SER A 607 25.92 -26.93 -21.12
CA SER A 607 25.54 -25.52 -21.29
C SER A 607 24.38 -25.18 -20.37
N ALA A 608 24.36 -23.93 -19.91
CA ALA A 608 23.31 -23.44 -19.06
C ALA A 608 23.04 -21.95 -19.28
N ALA A 609 21.80 -21.53 -19.07
CA ALA A 609 21.37 -20.14 -19.21
C ALA A 609 20.34 -19.77 -18.14
N MET A 610 20.53 -18.61 -17.53
CA MET A 610 19.61 -18.02 -16.57
C MET A 610 18.72 -17.00 -17.27
N MET A 611 17.42 -17.30 -17.32
CA MET A 611 16.39 -16.47 -17.95
C MET A 611 15.48 -15.90 -16.86
N VAL A 612 15.09 -14.64 -16.99
CA VAL A 612 14.24 -13.96 -15.99
C VAL A 612 12.93 -13.56 -16.63
N LYS A 613 11.82 -13.96 -16.02
CA LYS A 613 10.47 -13.66 -16.50
C LYS A 613 9.79 -12.66 -15.56
N THR A 614 9.33 -11.54 -16.10
CA THR A 614 8.58 -10.51 -15.37
C THR A 614 7.53 -9.88 -16.26
N ASN A 615 6.27 -9.88 -15.80
CA ASN A 615 5.12 -9.42 -16.58
C ASN A 615 5.11 -10.06 -17.99
N ASN A 616 5.28 -9.25 -19.04
CA ASN A 616 5.25 -9.71 -20.44
C ASN A 616 6.65 -9.90 -21.05
N ILE A 617 7.72 -9.80 -20.24
CA ILE A 617 9.11 -9.75 -20.70
C ILE A 617 9.87 -10.97 -20.17
N ILE A 618 10.64 -11.60 -21.05
CA ILE A 618 11.68 -12.58 -20.73
C ILE A 618 13.03 -11.96 -21.06
N GLN A 619 13.95 -12.00 -20.11
CA GLN A 619 15.29 -11.45 -20.24
C GLN A 619 16.33 -12.59 -20.25
N TYR A 620 17.15 -12.61 -21.29
CA TYR A 620 18.37 -13.41 -21.33
C TYR A 620 19.44 -12.74 -20.45
N HIS A 621 19.60 -13.20 -19.21
CA HIS A 621 20.47 -12.52 -18.24
C HIS A 621 21.94 -12.93 -18.41
N ILE A 622 22.26 -14.20 -18.17
CA ILE A 622 23.62 -14.74 -18.28
C ILE A 622 23.61 -16.22 -18.67
N SER A 623 24.73 -16.71 -19.21
CA SER A 623 24.88 -18.08 -19.70
C SER A 623 26.32 -18.57 -19.61
N GLY A 624 26.51 -19.88 -19.63
CA GLY A 624 27.81 -20.53 -19.77
C GLY A 624 27.72 -21.75 -20.69
N THR A 625 28.81 -22.10 -21.36
CA THR A 625 28.92 -23.30 -22.21
C THR A 625 30.34 -23.83 -22.11
N ARG A 626 30.49 -25.15 -21.90
CA ARG A 626 31.80 -25.81 -21.91
C ARG A 626 32.56 -25.50 -23.20
N ASN A 627 33.84 -25.20 -23.07
CA ASN A 627 34.69 -24.79 -24.19
C ASN A 627 34.72 -25.83 -25.32
N GLU A 628 34.74 -27.12 -24.98
CA GLU A 628 34.75 -28.22 -25.95
C GLU A 628 33.45 -28.34 -26.78
N TYR A 629 32.34 -27.72 -26.35
CA TYR A 629 31.04 -27.75 -27.03
C TYR A 629 30.69 -26.47 -27.80
N LEU A 630 31.55 -25.44 -27.80
CA LEU A 630 31.28 -24.15 -28.45
C LEU A 630 31.03 -24.29 -29.96
N ASN A 631 31.72 -25.21 -30.62
CA ASN A 631 31.57 -25.53 -32.04
C ASN A 631 30.18 -26.13 -32.40
N ILE A 632 29.46 -26.70 -31.43
CA ILE A 632 28.10 -27.23 -31.56
C ILE A 632 27.06 -26.20 -31.10
N SER A 633 27.46 -25.28 -30.22
CA SER A 633 26.65 -24.15 -29.74
C SER A 633 25.32 -24.57 -29.09
N PRO A 634 25.38 -25.37 -28.01
CA PRO A 634 24.20 -25.82 -27.25
C PRO A 634 23.34 -24.68 -26.71
N ILE A 635 23.91 -23.50 -26.45
CA ILE A 635 23.15 -22.31 -26.04
C ILE A 635 22.01 -21.95 -27.00
N ARG A 636 22.15 -22.29 -28.31
CA ARG A 636 21.06 -22.07 -29.28
C ARG A 636 19.83 -22.93 -29.02
N LEU A 637 20.03 -24.14 -28.49
CA LEU A 637 18.94 -24.99 -28.04
C LEU A 637 18.20 -24.30 -26.89
N LEU A 638 18.91 -23.83 -25.86
CA LEU A 638 18.30 -23.21 -24.68
C LEU A 638 17.50 -21.95 -25.01
N ILE A 639 18.00 -21.12 -25.94
CA ILE A 639 17.25 -19.95 -26.44
C ILE A 639 15.98 -20.38 -27.18
N ASP A 640 16.05 -21.39 -28.06
CA ASP A 640 14.85 -21.88 -28.79
C ASP A 640 13.83 -22.55 -27.85
N GLU A 641 14.28 -23.29 -26.82
CA GLU A 641 13.42 -23.87 -25.80
C GLU A 641 12.72 -22.79 -24.96
N MET A 642 13.45 -21.76 -24.51
CA MET A 642 12.84 -20.64 -23.80
C MET A 642 11.85 -19.88 -24.70
N ARG A 643 12.17 -19.69 -25.99
CA ARG A 643 11.25 -19.07 -26.95
C ARG A 643 9.93 -19.85 -27.03
N LEU A 644 9.98 -21.16 -27.25
CA LEU A 644 8.80 -22.01 -27.34
C LEU A 644 7.94 -21.91 -26.07
N LYS A 645 8.59 -22.08 -24.90
CA LYS A 645 7.92 -21.99 -23.59
C LYS A 645 7.35 -20.61 -23.31
N GLY A 646 8.07 -19.55 -23.69
CA GLY A 646 7.63 -18.17 -23.52
C GLY A 646 6.37 -17.86 -24.34
N THR A 647 6.29 -18.35 -25.58
CA THR A 647 5.10 -18.25 -26.42
C THR A 647 3.93 -19.04 -25.83
N GLU A 648 4.16 -20.27 -25.37
CA GLU A 648 3.12 -21.08 -24.71
C GLU A 648 2.56 -20.40 -23.45
N GLU A 649 3.42 -19.81 -22.63
CA GLU A 649 3.05 -19.09 -21.41
C GLU A 649 2.45 -17.69 -21.67
N GLY A 650 2.41 -17.21 -22.92
CA GLY A 650 1.79 -15.94 -23.30
C GLY A 650 2.64 -14.69 -23.07
N PHE A 651 3.97 -14.82 -22.99
CA PHE A 651 4.88 -13.66 -22.95
C PHE A 651 4.90 -12.93 -24.30
N LYS A 652 5.28 -11.65 -24.30
CA LYS A 652 5.32 -10.82 -25.52
C LYS A 652 6.74 -10.60 -26.04
N TYR A 653 7.66 -10.31 -25.13
CA TYR A 653 9.02 -9.92 -25.47
C TYR A 653 10.00 -10.96 -24.91
N PHE A 654 10.90 -11.45 -25.75
CA PHE A 654 12.08 -12.19 -25.29
C PHE A 654 13.34 -11.46 -25.75
N ASN A 655 13.89 -10.68 -24.83
CA ASN A 655 15.07 -9.88 -25.08
C ASN A 655 16.34 -10.69 -24.88
N LEU A 656 17.13 -10.81 -25.95
CA LEU A 656 18.45 -11.44 -25.93
C LEU A 656 19.55 -10.44 -25.53
N GLY A 657 19.24 -9.15 -25.45
CA GLY A 657 20.18 -8.07 -25.17
C GLY A 657 20.98 -7.62 -26.40
N GLY A 658 21.99 -6.78 -26.17
CA GLY A 658 22.88 -6.22 -27.20
C GLY A 658 24.24 -6.92 -27.31
N GLY A 659 25.15 -6.34 -28.10
CA GLY A 659 26.57 -6.73 -28.15
C GLY A 659 27.39 -6.17 -26.99
N LEU A 660 28.66 -6.59 -26.87
CA LEU A 660 29.58 -6.06 -25.87
C LEU A 660 29.90 -4.59 -26.19
N GLY A 661 29.97 -3.74 -25.16
CA GLY A 661 30.35 -2.33 -25.32
C GLY A 661 29.39 -1.49 -26.18
N ASN A 662 28.16 -1.95 -26.41
CA ASN A 662 27.18 -1.32 -27.29
C ASN A 662 27.63 -1.23 -28.76
N GLN A 663 28.24 -2.31 -29.26
CA GLN A 663 28.65 -2.44 -30.66
C GLN A 663 27.89 -3.59 -31.35
N GLU A 664 27.79 -3.55 -32.68
CA GLU A 664 27.28 -4.67 -33.48
C GLU A 664 28.36 -5.75 -33.70
N ASP A 665 28.88 -6.26 -32.58
CA ASP A 665 29.94 -7.25 -32.50
C ASP A 665 29.45 -8.68 -32.83
N GLU A 666 30.33 -9.67 -32.66
CA GLU A 666 29.98 -11.08 -32.87
C GLU A 666 28.86 -11.56 -31.95
N LEU A 667 28.78 -11.04 -30.72
CA LEU A 667 27.72 -11.38 -29.77
C LEU A 667 26.37 -10.84 -30.24
N PHE A 668 26.32 -9.60 -30.72
CA PHE A 668 25.12 -9.03 -31.35
C PHE A 668 24.71 -9.85 -32.58
N ARG A 669 25.66 -10.17 -33.48
CA ARG A 669 25.39 -10.99 -34.68
C ARG A 669 24.87 -12.38 -34.33
N PHE A 670 25.40 -13.01 -33.26
CA PHE A 670 24.88 -14.26 -32.73
C PHE A 670 23.41 -14.13 -32.31
N LYS A 671 23.05 -13.10 -31.54
CA LYS A 671 21.67 -12.86 -31.11
C LYS A 671 20.75 -12.52 -32.29
N ALA A 672 21.21 -11.66 -33.20
CA ALA A 672 20.51 -11.27 -34.43
C ALA A 672 20.34 -12.43 -35.44
N SER A 673 20.92 -13.59 -35.16
CA SER A 673 20.68 -14.83 -35.89
C SER A 673 19.35 -15.51 -35.53
N PHE A 674 18.70 -15.08 -34.43
CA PHE A 674 17.39 -15.56 -33.97
C PHE A 674 16.23 -14.62 -34.33
N SER A 675 16.50 -13.33 -34.52
CA SER A 675 15.45 -12.35 -34.82
C SER A 675 16.02 -11.12 -35.51
N LYS A 676 15.14 -10.43 -36.25
CA LYS A 676 15.38 -9.12 -36.86
C LYS A 676 14.56 -8.00 -36.21
N ASP A 677 13.80 -8.30 -35.15
CA ASP A 677 13.15 -7.29 -34.34
C ASP A 677 14.18 -6.67 -33.38
N PHE A 678 14.63 -5.48 -33.75
CA PHE A 678 15.64 -4.71 -33.03
C PHE A 678 14.97 -3.56 -32.29
N LYS A 679 15.37 -3.34 -31.04
CA LYS A 679 14.95 -2.17 -30.26
C LYS A 679 16.15 -1.27 -29.95
N PRO A 680 16.02 0.05 -30.07
CA PRO A 680 17.11 0.96 -29.76
C PRO A 680 17.45 0.90 -28.27
N PHE A 681 18.72 0.73 -27.93
CA PHE A 681 19.19 0.86 -26.55
C PHE A 681 19.50 2.33 -26.28
N LYS A 682 18.79 2.93 -25.33
CA LYS A 682 18.96 4.33 -24.97
C LYS A 682 19.48 4.48 -23.55
N ILE A 683 20.34 5.47 -23.35
CA ILE A 683 20.83 5.87 -22.03
C ILE A 683 20.48 7.32 -21.77
N TRP A 684 20.28 7.66 -20.50
CA TRP A 684 20.05 9.00 -20.01
C TRP A 684 21.22 9.42 -19.13
N LYS A 685 21.82 10.58 -19.44
CA LYS A 685 22.90 11.22 -18.69
C LYS A 685 22.43 12.59 -18.24
N HIS A 686 22.54 12.89 -16.96
CA HIS A 686 22.18 14.20 -16.41
C HIS A 686 23.27 14.72 -15.49
N ILE A 687 23.72 15.96 -15.72
CA ILE A 687 24.63 16.68 -14.82
C ILE A 687 23.76 17.66 -14.04
N THR A 688 23.63 17.43 -12.74
CA THR A 688 22.73 18.20 -11.86
C THR A 688 23.44 19.43 -11.30
N ASN A 689 24.76 19.38 -11.17
CA ASN A 689 25.61 20.49 -10.73
C ASN A 689 26.86 20.59 -11.62
N GLU A 690 26.78 21.44 -12.64
CA GLU A 690 27.84 21.68 -13.63
C GLU A 690 29.17 22.12 -13.00
N LYS A 691 29.12 22.97 -11.97
CA LYS A 691 30.33 23.49 -11.33
C LYS A 691 31.08 22.37 -10.61
N THR A 692 30.39 21.64 -9.72
CA THR A 692 30.99 20.53 -8.98
C THR A 692 31.42 19.39 -9.91
N TYR A 693 30.64 19.10 -10.95
CA TYR A 693 31.03 18.08 -11.94
C TYR A 693 32.39 18.41 -12.59
N LYS A 694 32.58 19.65 -13.05
CA LYS A 694 33.84 20.11 -13.66
C LYS A 694 35.02 20.12 -12.68
N GLU A 695 34.77 20.48 -11.42
CA GLU A 695 35.78 20.42 -10.35
C GLU A 695 36.24 18.97 -10.11
N LEU A 696 35.32 18.01 -10.05
CA LEU A 696 35.62 16.59 -9.88
C LEU A 696 36.39 16.01 -11.07
N VAL A 697 35.99 16.35 -12.29
CA VAL A 697 36.69 15.92 -13.52
C VAL A 697 38.12 16.47 -13.56
N THR A 698 38.30 17.75 -13.22
CA THR A 698 39.64 18.36 -13.14
C THR A 698 40.49 17.69 -12.06
N LYS A 699 39.92 17.48 -10.86
CA LYS A 699 40.62 16.86 -9.72
C LYS A 699 41.09 15.45 -10.02
N ASN A 700 40.28 14.66 -10.73
CA ASN A 700 40.61 13.29 -11.13
C ASN A 700 41.40 13.22 -12.46
N LYS A 701 41.69 14.38 -13.08
CA LYS A 701 42.44 14.49 -14.34
C LYS A 701 41.82 13.68 -15.49
N THR A 702 40.49 13.64 -15.55
CA THR A 702 39.76 12.86 -16.57
C THR A 702 39.18 13.71 -17.70
N GLY A 703 39.40 15.03 -17.69
CA GLY A 703 38.81 15.96 -18.66
C GLY A 703 39.28 15.77 -20.10
N ASP A 704 40.50 15.28 -20.29
CA ASP A 704 41.11 15.06 -21.62
C ASP A 704 40.97 13.60 -22.13
N LEU A 705 40.27 12.75 -21.38
CA LEU A 705 40.03 11.37 -21.80
C LEU A 705 38.94 11.33 -22.86
N ASP A 706 39.27 10.91 -24.08
CA ASP A 706 38.30 10.59 -25.13
C ASP A 706 37.56 9.29 -24.76
N SER A 707 36.62 9.42 -23.82
CA SER A 707 35.87 8.31 -23.24
C SER A 707 34.38 8.54 -23.33
N SER A 708 33.66 7.51 -23.78
CA SER A 708 32.19 7.47 -23.78
C SER A 708 31.59 7.15 -22.39
N PHE A 709 32.45 6.88 -21.40
CA PHE A 709 32.05 6.56 -20.04
C PHE A 709 31.44 7.76 -19.32
N PHE A 710 30.45 7.51 -18.47
CA PHE A 710 29.79 8.53 -17.67
C PHE A 710 29.46 8.01 -16.27
N PRO A 711 29.66 8.83 -15.21
CA PRO A 711 30.27 10.16 -15.24
C PRO A 711 31.79 10.10 -15.40
N LEU A 712 32.40 11.10 -16.05
CA LEU A 712 33.83 11.08 -16.41
C LEU A 712 34.76 11.09 -15.20
N TYR A 713 34.37 11.68 -14.07
CA TYR A 713 35.20 11.69 -12.86
C TYR A 713 35.29 10.33 -12.15
N ARG A 714 34.61 9.30 -12.65
CA ARG A 714 34.68 7.92 -12.13
C ARG A 714 35.65 7.03 -12.91
N LEU A 715 36.22 7.53 -14.01
CA LEU A 715 37.44 7.00 -14.60
C LEU A 715 38.63 7.35 -13.69
#